data_AF-A0A952BZP2-F1
#
_entry.id   AF-A0A952BZP2-F1
#
_cell.length_a   1.000
_cell.length_b   1.000
_cell.length_c   1.000
_cell.angle_alpha   90.00
_cell.angle_beta   90.00
_cell.angle_gamma   90.00
#
_symmetry.space_group_name_H-M   'P 1'
#
loop_
_entity.id
_entity.type
_entity.pdbx_description
1 polymer ?
#
loop_
_entity_poly.entity_id
_entity_poly.type
_entity_poly.pdbx_seq_one_letter_code
_entity_poly.pdbx_strand_id
1 'polypeptide(L)'
;MNVLIIGSGGREHAIAVALRRSSRLEDLYVMPGNAGTAALGTNVEINIKDHAAVIEFARQHQIGLVVVGPEAPLADGVVDSLQAAGIRTFGPTKAAAQLESSKAFSKDFMRSVGIPTAQHAAFSDYVAALRYLETCKHPVVVKADGLAAGKGVIICDDRDDAAAAVTHLMRGSAFGAAGGTVIIEERLTGPELSVLAFCDGKTVVPMPPARDHKRIGDGDRGPNTGGMGAYAPVPDIPKTLVDQIVRRVLQPAVNGMAERGMPFVGVLFAGLMLTPDGVRTLEFNVRFGDPETQAILPLLDSDLLDIFDACIDGTLRRDQVRWLDGVCATIVLAAANYPAEPRRGDPIQLPAQLPESVVLYHAGTESRGQQIVTAGGRVLAVSAVGPTLDDALQAAYFIVSQVHFDGMQYRRDIGRPPQAAYARAGVDIAAGARATDLMKGYVRSTYTRAVLSEMGAFSGLYDASEIKAMSAPILVASTDGVGTKTMVAARMNRWDTIGRDLVNHCVNDILVQGGRPLFFMDYVASSKLDAEQIATVVRGVAEACREIGCVLLGGETAEMPGVYQPGEIDLAGTMVGVVERDALIDGTRVSSGDAVLALPSTGLHTNGYSLARLALQSLDWQVPHPQLDGQSIGAALLAVHRCYLNEVSVLRSAGIDIKALAHITGGGVVDNVPRVLPAGTAAVIRRGTWPEPPIFGLIARHAQVDVAEQFHALNMGIGMIVIVPADQIDAALATAPELRHVGEIVTGERTVTIEAPHG
;
A
#
# COMPACT_ATOMS: atom_id res chain seq x y z
N MET A 1 -22.10 0.32 -41.22
CA MET A 1 -20.94 0.48 -42.10
C MET A 1 -19.80 -0.42 -41.62
N ASN A 2 -19.01 -0.94 -42.56
CA ASN A 2 -17.88 -1.80 -42.26
C ASN A 2 -16.63 -0.97 -41.93
N VAL A 3 -15.92 -1.34 -40.87
CA VAL A 3 -14.73 -0.62 -40.40
C VAL A 3 -13.52 -1.55 -40.39
N LEU A 4 -12.38 -1.05 -40.87
CA LEU A 4 -11.09 -1.73 -40.80
C LEU A 4 -10.15 -0.97 -39.87
N ILE A 5 -9.61 -1.64 -38.84
CA ILE A 5 -8.53 -1.11 -38.01
C ILE A 5 -7.20 -1.71 -38.48
N ILE A 6 -6.20 -0.86 -38.73
CA ILE A 6 -4.82 -1.30 -39.01
C ILE A 6 -4.03 -1.29 -37.70
N GLY A 7 -3.47 -2.44 -37.32
CA GLY A 7 -2.61 -2.66 -36.15
C GLY A 7 -2.96 -3.94 -35.38
N SER A 8 -2.28 -4.16 -34.25
CA SER A 8 -2.35 -5.40 -33.48
C SER A 8 -2.06 -5.25 -31.98
N GLY A 9 -1.88 -4.02 -31.49
CA GLY A 9 -1.57 -3.72 -30.10
C GLY A 9 -2.81 -3.58 -29.20
N GLY A 10 -2.55 -3.22 -27.95
CA GLY A 10 -3.60 -2.97 -26.96
C GLY A 10 -4.41 -1.72 -27.28
N ARG A 11 -3.77 -0.71 -27.88
CA ARG A 11 -4.45 0.47 -28.43
C ARG A 11 -5.48 0.12 -29.49
N GLU A 12 -5.15 -0.73 -30.46
CA GLU A 12 -6.11 -1.13 -31.50
C GLU A 12 -7.26 -1.95 -30.93
N HIS A 13 -6.99 -2.76 -29.91
CA HIS A 13 -8.05 -3.45 -29.17
C HIS A 13 -8.95 -2.45 -28.41
N ALA A 14 -8.40 -1.42 -27.77
CA ALA A 14 -9.22 -0.37 -27.14
C ALA A 14 -10.09 0.40 -28.15
N ILE A 15 -9.56 0.70 -29.34
CA ILE A 15 -10.34 1.28 -30.44
C ILE A 15 -11.45 0.33 -30.89
N ALA A 16 -11.16 -0.97 -31.04
CA ALA A 16 -12.16 -1.99 -31.40
C ALA A 16 -13.29 -2.09 -30.36
N VAL A 17 -12.97 -2.09 -29.07
CA VAL A 17 -13.95 -2.08 -27.97
C VAL A 17 -14.82 -0.84 -28.02
N ALA A 18 -14.23 0.34 -28.25
CA ALA A 18 -14.99 1.59 -28.34
C ALA A 18 -15.90 1.62 -29.57
N LEU A 19 -15.43 1.18 -30.74
CA LEU A 19 -16.24 1.11 -31.97
C LEU A 19 -17.41 0.12 -31.84
N ARG A 20 -17.25 -0.97 -31.08
CA ARG A 20 -18.33 -1.93 -30.83
C ARG A 20 -19.52 -1.35 -30.05
N ARG A 21 -19.37 -0.17 -29.45
CA ARG A 21 -20.48 0.57 -28.83
C ARG A 21 -21.33 1.32 -29.86
N SER A 22 -20.83 1.54 -31.07
CA SER A 22 -21.53 2.28 -32.12
C SER A 22 -22.67 1.46 -32.72
N SER A 23 -23.87 2.03 -32.79
CA SER A 23 -25.00 1.43 -33.51
C SER A 23 -24.84 1.48 -35.03
N ARG A 24 -23.86 2.24 -35.54
CA ARG A 24 -23.56 2.37 -36.98
C ARG A 24 -22.57 1.32 -37.48
N LEU A 25 -21.92 0.57 -36.59
CA LEU A 25 -20.96 -0.47 -36.96
C LEU A 25 -21.70 -1.72 -37.45
N GLU A 26 -21.40 -2.17 -38.67
CA GLU A 26 -21.88 -3.44 -39.22
C GLU A 26 -20.83 -4.52 -38.96
N ASP A 27 -19.80 -4.59 -39.80
CA ASP A 27 -18.67 -5.49 -39.62
C ASP A 27 -17.41 -4.76 -39.14
N LEU A 28 -16.64 -5.41 -38.26
CA LEU A 28 -15.36 -4.93 -37.77
C LEU A 28 -14.24 -5.88 -38.21
N TYR A 29 -13.25 -5.32 -38.90
CA TYR A 29 -12.04 -6.00 -39.33
C TYR A 29 -10.83 -5.41 -38.63
N VAL A 30 -9.83 -6.23 -38.29
CA VAL A 30 -8.57 -5.77 -37.70
C VAL A 30 -7.39 -6.44 -38.40
N MET A 31 -6.40 -5.66 -38.84
CA MET A 31 -5.31 -6.13 -39.69
C MET A 31 -3.93 -5.80 -39.08
N PRO A 32 -3.15 -6.77 -38.60
CA PRO A 32 -3.49 -8.20 -38.48
C PRO A 32 -4.32 -8.55 -37.23
N GLY A 33 -4.46 -7.62 -36.27
CA GLY A 33 -5.13 -7.89 -34.99
C GLY A 33 -4.34 -8.81 -34.06
N ASN A 34 -4.99 -9.24 -32.98
CA ASN A 34 -4.46 -10.15 -31.96
C ASN A 34 -5.57 -11.07 -31.41
N ALA A 35 -5.23 -11.96 -30.48
CA ALA A 35 -6.19 -12.93 -29.93
C ALA A 35 -7.46 -12.28 -29.33
N GLY A 36 -7.36 -11.07 -28.77
CA GLY A 36 -8.51 -10.37 -28.21
C GLY A 36 -9.38 -9.68 -29.25
N THR A 37 -8.79 -9.08 -30.29
CA THR A 37 -9.58 -8.46 -31.36
C THR A 37 -10.37 -9.47 -32.18
N ALA A 38 -9.92 -10.73 -32.23
CA ALA A 38 -10.66 -11.83 -32.86
C ALA A 38 -12.01 -12.13 -32.17
N ALA A 39 -12.17 -11.77 -30.89
CA ALA A 39 -13.45 -11.88 -30.19
C ALA A 39 -14.40 -10.70 -30.50
N LEU A 40 -13.88 -9.60 -31.06
CA LEU A 40 -14.63 -8.40 -31.40
C LEU A 40 -14.87 -8.26 -32.90
N GLY A 41 -14.27 -9.07 -33.76
CA GLY A 41 -14.35 -8.91 -35.21
C GLY A 41 -13.50 -9.91 -35.94
N THR A 42 -13.29 -9.69 -37.24
CA THR A 42 -12.48 -10.58 -38.06
C THR A 42 -11.06 -10.05 -38.17
N ASN A 43 -10.10 -10.81 -37.64
CA ASN A 43 -8.69 -10.53 -37.89
C ASN A 43 -8.31 -10.93 -39.32
N VAL A 44 -7.48 -10.12 -39.98
CA VAL A 44 -7.13 -10.27 -41.39
C VAL A 44 -5.63 -10.31 -41.55
N GLU A 45 -5.09 -11.42 -42.04
CA GLU A 45 -3.65 -11.61 -42.23
C GLU A 45 -3.18 -11.05 -43.58
N ILE A 46 -3.07 -9.72 -43.66
CA ILE A 46 -2.48 -9.00 -44.80
C ILE A 46 -1.32 -8.16 -44.29
N ASN A 47 -0.23 -8.13 -45.07
CA ASN A 47 0.90 -7.26 -44.78
C ASN A 47 0.47 -5.79 -44.93
N ILE A 48 0.39 -5.07 -43.82
CA ILE A 48 -0.04 -3.66 -43.76
C ILE A 48 0.85 -2.70 -44.56
N LYS A 49 2.05 -3.12 -44.98
CA LYS A 49 2.95 -2.37 -45.87
C LYS A 49 2.59 -2.53 -47.35
N ASP A 50 1.79 -3.53 -47.70
CA ASP A 50 1.30 -3.73 -49.06
C ASP A 50 0.01 -2.93 -49.25
N HIS A 51 0.17 -1.64 -49.57
CA HIS A 51 -0.97 -0.73 -49.72
C HIS A 51 -1.97 -1.21 -50.78
N ALA A 52 -1.50 -1.89 -51.83
CA ALA A 52 -2.37 -2.41 -52.88
C ALA A 52 -3.27 -3.54 -52.34
N ALA A 53 -2.71 -4.47 -51.56
CA ALA A 53 -3.48 -5.52 -50.91
C ALA A 53 -4.49 -4.95 -49.89
N VAL A 54 -4.12 -3.92 -49.13
CA VAL A 54 -5.03 -3.25 -48.19
C VAL A 54 -6.19 -2.57 -48.92
N ILE A 55 -5.93 -1.87 -50.03
CA ILE A 55 -6.97 -1.23 -50.86
C ILE A 55 -7.91 -2.27 -51.47
N GLU A 56 -7.36 -3.38 -51.98
CA GLU A 56 -8.16 -4.44 -52.59
C GLU A 56 -9.08 -5.10 -51.55
N PHE A 57 -8.55 -5.41 -50.37
CA PHE A 57 -9.35 -5.90 -49.25
C PHE A 57 -10.47 -4.91 -48.88
N ALA A 58 -10.14 -3.62 -48.77
CA ALA A 58 -11.10 -2.59 -48.44
C ALA A 58 -12.24 -2.49 -49.45
N ARG A 59 -11.96 -2.67 -50.74
CA ARG A 59 -12.97 -2.69 -51.80
C ARG A 59 -13.83 -3.96 -51.75
N GLN A 60 -13.21 -5.12 -51.64
CA GLN A 60 -13.89 -6.41 -51.60
C GLN A 60 -14.87 -6.52 -50.42
N HIS A 61 -14.50 -5.98 -49.26
CA HIS A 61 -15.30 -6.00 -48.04
C HIS A 61 -16.14 -4.73 -47.81
N GLN A 62 -16.20 -3.84 -48.82
CA GLN A 62 -16.98 -2.59 -48.77
C GLN A 62 -16.69 -1.76 -47.51
N ILE A 63 -15.41 -1.64 -47.14
CA ILE A 63 -14.98 -0.91 -45.96
C ILE A 63 -15.35 0.56 -46.12
N GLY A 64 -16.22 1.04 -45.23
CA GLY A 64 -16.67 2.42 -45.20
C GLY A 64 -15.73 3.36 -44.45
N LEU A 65 -14.86 2.83 -43.58
CA LEU A 65 -13.87 3.59 -42.82
C LEU A 65 -12.65 2.72 -42.48
N VAL A 66 -11.46 3.23 -42.76
CA VAL A 66 -10.19 2.67 -42.27
C VAL A 66 -9.65 3.53 -41.13
N VAL A 67 -9.23 2.90 -40.02
CA VAL A 67 -8.62 3.58 -38.86
C VAL A 67 -7.19 3.07 -38.70
N VAL A 68 -6.21 3.97 -38.77
CA VAL A 68 -4.80 3.59 -38.66
C VAL A 68 -4.31 3.77 -37.22
N GLY A 69 -3.95 2.67 -36.56
CA GLY A 69 -3.47 2.66 -35.18
C GLY A 69 -1.98 3.02 -35.03
N PRO A 70 -1.05 2.26 -35.65
CA PRO A 70 0.39 2.46 -35.50
C PRO A 70 0.96 3.54 -36.41
N GLU A 71 2.12 4.06 -36.01
CA GLU A 71 2.83 5.16 -36.65
C GLU A 71 3.53 4.74 -37.96
N ALA A 72 3.99 3.49 -38.09
CA ALA A 72 4.75 3.06 -39.26
C ALA A 72 3.94 3.13 -40.58
N PRO A 73 2.69 2.61 -40.66
CA PRO A 73 1.86 2.77 -41.86
C PRO A 73 1.54 4.23 -42.21
N LEU A 74 1.43 5.11 -41.20
CA LEU A 74 1.23 6.55 -41.41
C LEU A 74 2.46 7.18 -42.09
N ALA A 75 3.67 6.85 -41.61
CA ALA A 75 4.92 7.31 -42.21
C ALA A 75 5.15 6.75 -43.62
N ASP A 76 4.66 5.53 -43.90
CA ASP A 76 4.76 4.90 -45.21
C ASP A 76 3.75 5.50 -46.23
N GLY A 77 2.69 6.17 -45.76
CA GLY A 77 1.69 6.86 -46.60
C GLY A 77 0.49 5.99 -46.97
N VAL A 78 0.07 5.10 -46.05
CA VAL A 78 -1.13 4.27 -46.24
C VAL A 78 -2.39 5.13 -46.39
N VAL A 79 -2.47 6.24 -45.65
CA VAL A 79 -3.60 7.18 -45.67
C VAL A 79 -3.72 7.82 -47.06
N ASP A 80 -2.61 8.34 -47.60
CA ASP A 80 -2.58 8.94 -48.94
C ASP A 80 -3.04 7.94 -50.01
N SER A 81 -2.59 6.68 -49.89
CA SER A 81 -2.91 5.61 -50.85
C SER A 81 -4.40 5.23 -50.80
N LEU A 82 -4.98 5.10 -49.61
CA LEU A 82 -6.39 4.79 -49.40
C LEU A 82 -7.30 5.95 -49.84
N GLN A 83 -6.94 7.18 -49.51
CA GLN A 83 -7.68 8.37 -49.93
C GLN A 83 -7.68 8.54 -51.45
N ALA A 84 -6.53 8.33 -52.11
CA ALA A 84 -6.45 8.32 -53.58
C ALA A 84 -7.31 7.23 -54.22
N ALA A 85 -7.55 6.13 -53.52
CA ALA A 85 -8.44 5.05 -53.93
C ALA A 85 -9.93 5.31 -53.60
N GLY A 86 -10.27 6.45 -53.01
CA GLY A 86 -11.63 6.84 -52.62
C GLY A 86 -12.11 6.25 -51.29
N ILE A 87 -11.21 5.72 -50.46
CA ILE A 87 -11.55 5.06 -49.19
C ILE A 87 -11.38 6.05 -48.03
N ARG A 88 -12.44 6.25 -47.25
CA ARG A 88 -12.41 7.11 -46.05
C ARG A 88 -11.44 6.54 -45.04
N THR A 89 -10.50 7.36 -44.59
CA THR A 89 -9.42 6.92 -43.71
C THR A 89 -9.18 7.95 -42.60
N PHE A 90 -9.23 7.49 -41.35
CA PHE A 90 -8.88 8.27 -40.17
C PHE A 90 -7.40 8.06 -39.82
N GLY A 91 -6.62 9.13 -39.95
CA GLY A 91 -5.19 9.18 -39.70
C GLY A 91 -4.54 10.29 -40.54
N PRO A 92 -3.37 10.80 -40.14
CA PRO A 92 -2.68 11.86 -40.87
C PRO A 92 -2.08 11.32 -42.18
N THR A 93 -1.99 12.18 -43.19
CA THR A 93 -1.20 11.88 -44.40
C THR A 93 0.27 11.73 -44.08
N LYS A 94 1.05 11.14 -45.00
CA LYS A 94 2.51 11.02 -44.86
C LYS A 94 3.20 12.33 -44.55
N ALA A 95 2.74 13.41 -45.19
CA ALA A 95 3.26 14.76 -44.97
C ALA A 95 2.98 15.24 -43.53
N ALA A 96 1.76 15.05 -43.03
CA ALA A 96 1.40 15.40 -41.67
C ALA A 96 2.06 14.50 -40.61
N ALA A 97 2.30 13.23 -40.95
CA ALA A 97 2.95 12.26 -40.08
C ALA A 97 4.43 12.58 -39.78
N GLN A 98 5.04 13.52 -40.51
CA GLN A 98 6.39 14.02 -40.22
C GLN A 98 6.54 14.60 -38.81
N LEU A 99 5.45 15.03 -38.17
CA LEU A 99 5.46 15.47 -36.77
C LEU A 99 5.95 14.40 -35.78
N GLU A 100 5.78 13.10 -36.08
CA GLU A 100 6.33 11.97 -35.31
C GLU A 100 7.50 11.29 -36.05
N SER A 101 7.37 11.10 -37.37
CA SER A 101 8.34 10.32 -38.15
C SER A 101 9.67 11.03 -38.42
N SER A 102 9.74 12.36 -38.24
CA SER A 102 11.00 13.11 -38.19
C SER A 102 10.99 14.05 -36.99
N LYS A 103 11.83 13.74 -36.00
CA LYS A 103 12.00 14.58 -34.81
C LYS A 103 12.62 15.93 -35.20
N ALA A 104 13.50 15.94 -36.20
CA ALA A 104 14.11 17.18 -36.71
C ALA A 104 13.03 18.11 -37.29
N PHE A 105 12.18 17.58 -38.18
CA PHE A 105 11.02 18.32 -38.70
C PHE A 105 10.11 18.82 -37.57
N SER A 106 9.75 17.95 -36.63
CA SER A 106 8.85 18.28 -35.51
C SER A 106 9.38 19.44 -34.67
N LYS A 107 10.68 19.44 -34.40
CA LYS A 107 11.37 20.45 -33.58
C LYS A 107 11.51 21.79 -34.31
N ASP A 108 11.89 21.78 -35.58
CA ASP A 108 11.93 22.98 -36.41
C ASP A 108 10.53 23.56 -36.63
N PHE A 109 9.54 22.70 -36.85
CA PHE A 109 8.13 23.05 -36.94
C PHE A 109 7.68 23.77 -35.66
N MET A 110 7.84 23.14 -34.48
CA MET A 110 7.46 23.74 -33.20
C MET A 110 8.08 25.13 -33.01
N ARG A 111 9.37 25.28 -33.32
CA ARG A 111 10.06 26.57 -33.23
C ARG A 111 9.44 27.61 -34.16
N SER A 112 9.20 27.25 -35.42
CA SER A 112 8.68 28.17 -36.44
C SER A 112 7.26 28.67 -36.18
N VAL A 113 6.43 27.92 -35.46
CA VAL A 113 5.06 28.32 -35.09
C VAL A 113 4.93 28.76 -33.63
N GLY A 114 6.06 28.92 -32.92
CA GLY A 114 6.09 29.44 -31.56
C GLY A 114 5.58 28.49 -30.47
N ILE A 115 5.58 27.17 -30.71
CA ILE A 115 5.21 26.17 -29.72
C ILE A 115 6.35 26.03 -28.69
N PRO A 116 6.08 26.16 -27.38
CA PRO A 116 7.10 25.99 -26.34
C PRO A 116 7.68 24.56 -26.35
N THR A 117 8.98 24.42 -26.62
CA THR A 117 9.69 23.14 -26.56
C THR A 117 11.08 23.34 -25.96
N ALA A 118 11.81 22.23 -25.77
CA ALA A 118 13.22 22.21 -25.38
C ALA A 118 14.08 22.90 -26.45
N GLN A 119 15.06 23.69 -26.02
CA GLN A 119 16.16 24.13 -26.89
C GLN A 119 16.83 22.91 -27.51
N HIS A 120 17.04 22.94 -28.81
CA HIS A 120 17.55 21.80 -29.57
C HIS A 120 18.40 22.26 -30.75
N ALA A 121 19.25 21.34 -31.21
CA ALA A 121 19.92 21.42 -32.51
C ALA A 121 20.04 20.01 -33.11
N ALA A 122 19.91 19.91 -34.43
CA ALA A 122 20.00 18.67 -35.18
C ALA A 122 21.31 18.62 -35.98
N PHE A 123 21.94 17.45 -36.04
CA PHE A 123 23.25 17.25 -36.66
C PHE A 123 23.28 15.96 -37.47
N SER A 124 23.61 16.09 -38.75
CA SER A 124 23.95 14.97 -39.64
C SER A 124 25.47 14.79 -39.80
N ASP A 125 26.27 15.76 -39.32
CA ASP A 125 27.74 15.67 -39.27
C ASP A 125 28.21 15.37 -37.85
N TYR A 126 28.96 14.28 -37.70
CA TYR A 126 29.44 13.79 -36.42
C TYR A 126 30.37 14.80 -35.71
N VAL A 127 31.24 15.47 -36.46
CA VAL A 127 32.20 16.42 -35.89
C VAL A 127 31.48 17.69 -35.42
N ALA A 128 30.48 18.15 -36.16
CA ALA A 128 29.62 19.27 -35.79
C ALA A 128 28.81 18.95 -34.52
N ALA A 129 28.27 17.73 -34.41
CA ALA A 129 27.55 17.29 -33.21
C ALA A 129 28.45 17.35 -31.95
N LEU A 130 29.67 16.81 -32.04
CA LEU A 130 30.62 16.86 -30.94
C LEU A 130 31.06 18.29 -30.58
N ARG A 131 31.25 19.16 -31.57
CA ARG A 131 31.57 20.57 -31.34
C ARG A 131 30.44 21.30 -30.63
N TYR A 132 29.18 21.01 -30.98
CA TYR A 132 28.04 21.60 -30.29
C TYR A 132 28.02 21.25 -28.80
N LEU A 133 28.38 20.01 -28.44
CA LEU A 133 28.49 19.55 -27.05
C LEU A 133 29.52 20.34 -26.20
N GLU A 134 30.48 21.02 -26.84
CA GLU A 134 31.45 21.90 -26.16
C GLU A 134 30.85 23.24 -25.74
N THR A 135 29.79 23.67 -26.43
CA THR A 135 29.21 25.01 -26.29
C THR A 135 27.82 25.01 -25.67
N CYS A 136 27.09 23.89 -25.75
CA CYS A 136 25.76 23.78 -25.17
C CYS A 136 25.82 23.60 -23.63
N LYS A 137 24.72 23.95 -22.95
CA LYS A 137 24.58 23.72 -21.51
C LYS A 137 24.17 22.28 -21.25
N HIS A 138 24.88 21.62 -20.34
CA HIS A 138 24.56 20.28 -19.83
C HIS A 138 23.71 20.39 -18.55
N PRO A 139 22.90 19.38 -18.21
CA PRO A 139 22.71 18.08 -18.89
C PRO A 139 21.88 18.16 -20.18
N VAL A 140 22.11 17.22 -21.09
CA VAL A 140 21.43 17.14 -22.39
C VAL A 140 20.75 15.79 -22.62
N VAL A 141 19.84 15.75 -23.59
CA VAL A 141 19.24 14.52 -24.10
C VAL A 141 19.63 14.36 -25.56
N VAL A 142 20.26 13.24 -25.91
CA VAL A 142 20.63 12.90 -27.29
C VAL A 142 19.60 11.93 -27.85
N LYS A 143 19.00 12.28 -29.00
CA LYS A 143 17.94 11.51 -29.64
C LYS A 143 18.32 11.16 -31.08
N ALA A 144 17.99 9.95 -31.53
CA ALA A 144 18.02 9.59 -32.95
C ALA A 144 16.83 10.21 -33.70
N ASP A 145 17.06 10.72 -34.91
CA ASP A 145 15.98 11.15 -35.80
C ASP A 145 15.26 9.93 -36.41
N GLY A 146 13.93 9.99 -36.49
CA GLY A 146 13.11 8.87 -36.98
C GLY A 146 12.50 7.96 -35.90
N LEU A 147 11.85 6.89 -36.38
CA LEU A 147 11.08 5.94 -35.58
C LEU A 147 12.02 4.92 -34.91
N ALA A 148 12.38 5.16 -33.64
CA ALA A 148 13.27 4.32 -32.85
C ALA A 148 12.55 3.52 -31.74
N ALA A 149 11.22 3.40 -31.79
CA ALA A 149 10.38 2.70 -30.82
C ALA A 149 10.71 3.04 -29.35
N GLY A 150 10.99 4.32 -29.05
CA GLY A 150 11.37 4.80 -27.71
C GLY A 150 12.79 4.44 -27.23
N LYS A 151 13.55 3.62 -27.98
CA LYS A 151 14.92 3.18 -27.62
C LYS A 151 16.03 4.15 -28.06
N GLY A 152 15.69 5.14 -28.89
CA GLY A 152 16.65 6.12 -29.43
C GLY A 152 16.78 7.40 -28.62
N VAL A 153 16.52 7.39 -27.31
CA VAL A 153 16.60 8.57 -26.42
C VAL A 153 17.56 8.27 -25.28
N ILE A 154 18.66 9.02 -25.19
CA ILE A 154 19.73 8.83 -24.20
C ILE A 154 19.86 10.12 -23.37
N ILE A 155 19.70 10.00 -22.06
CA ILE A 155 19.88 11.11 -21.10
C ILE A 155 21.36 11.14 -20.72
N CYS A 156 22.00 12.29 -20.86
CA CYS A 156 23.44 12.46 -20.65
C CYS A 156 23.65 13.51 -19.56
N ASP A 157 24.31 13.15 -18.48
CA ASP A 157 24.51 14.07 -17.35
C ASP A 157 25.65 15.07 -17.64
N ASP A 158 26.66 14.63 -18.39
CA ASP A 158 27.78 15.47 -18.81
C ASP A 158 28.15 15.33 -20.30
N ARG A 159 29.22 16.03 -20.69
CA ARG A 159 29.73 16.07 -22.07
C ARG A 159 30.23 14.71 -22.55
N ASP A 160 30.89 13.95 -21.70
CA ASP A 160 31.51 12.69 -22.10
C ASP A 160 30.43 11.63 -22.34
N ASP A 161 29.42 11.60 -21.47
CA ASP A 161 28.19 10.82 -21.68
C ASP A 161 27.53 11.18 -23.01
N ALA A 162 27.36 12.48 -23.27
CA ALA A 162 26.72 12.97 -24.49
C ALA A 162 27.53 12.64 -25.76
N ALA A 163 28.86 12.71 -25.69
CA ALA A 163 29.74 12.34 -26.79
C ALA A 163 29.70 10.83 -27.07
N ALA A 164 29.63 10.02 -26.02
CA ALA A 164 29.44 8.57 -26.13
C ALA A 164 28.08 8.24 -26.76
N ALA A 165 27.01 8.93 -26.35
CA ALA A 165 25.67 8.78 -26.92
C ALA A 165 25.63 9.17 -28.41
N VAL A 166 26.22 10.31 -28.78
CA VAL A 166 26.34 10.74 -30.19
C VAL A 166 27.11 9.71 -31.01
N THR A 167 28.21 9.19 -30.46
CA THR A 167 29.01 8.14 -31.12
C THR A 167 28.22 6.85 -31.30
N HIS A 168 27.50 6.41 -30.27
CA HIS A 168 26.66 5.24 -30.31
C HIS A 168 25.56 5.35 -31.36
N LEU A 169 24.88 6.50 -31.44
CA LEU A 169 23.77 6.71 -32.37
C LEU A 169 24.24 6.94 -33.82
N MET A 170 25.31 7.72 -34.04
CA MET A 170 25.77 8.08 -35.40
C MET A 170 26.73 7.07 -36.03
N ARG A 171 27.50 6.32 -35.22
CA ARG A 171 28.49 5.34 -35.72
C ARG A 171 28.15 3.90 -35.39
N GLY A 172 27.16 3.65 -34.53
CA GLY A 172 26.67 2.31 -34.24
C GLY A 172 25.86 1.73 -35.39
N SER A 173 25.99 0.43 -35.63
CA SER A 173 25.22 -0.31 -36.64
C SER A 173 23.76 -0.61 -36.24
N ALA A 174 23.36 -0.24 -35.02
CA ALA A 174 22.10 -0.68 -34.39
C ALA A 174 20.83 0.02 -34.89
N PHE A 175 20.93 1.21 -35.52
CA PHE A 175 19.76 2.04 -35.86
C PHE A 175 19.53 2.29 -37.36
N GLY A 176 20.30 1.64 -38.25
CA GLY A 176 20.10 1.73 -39.70
C GLY A 176 20.06 3.19 -40.21
N ALA A 177 19.11 3.51 -41.09
CA ALA A 177 18.93 4.86 -41.65
C ALA A 177 18.53 5.93 -40.61
N ALA A 178 17.98 5.54 -39.45
CA ALA A 178 17.59 6.45 -38.36
C ALA A 178 18.80 6.98 -37.55
N GLY A 179 20.00 6.40 -37.72
CA GLY A 179 21.24 6.86 -37.07
C GLY A 179 21.96 8.00 -37.79
N GLY A 180 21.52 8.42 -38.97
CA GLY A 180 22.22 9.42 -39.79
C GLY A 180 22.17 10.85 -39.23
N THR A 181 21.15 11.16 -38.42
CA THR A 181 20.95 12.48 -37.80
C THR A 181 20.63 12.31 -36.32
N VAL A 182 21.28 13.10 -35.47
CA VAL A 182 20.98 13.18 -34.03
C VAL A 182 20.45 14.55 -33.65
N ILE A 183 19.61 14.58 -32.64
CA ILE A 183 19.09 15.80 -32.03
C ILE A 183 19.62 15.88 -30.61
N ILE A 184 20.25 17.00 -30.29
CA ILE A 184 20.77 17.29 -28.95
C ILE A 184 19.86 18.34 -28.35
N GLU A 185 19.16 17.99 -27.27
CA GLU A 185 18.18 18.85 -26.60
C GLU A 185 18.61 19.18 -25.17
N GLU A 186 18.20 20.35 -24.66
CA GLU A 186 18.28 20.61 -23.22
C GLU A 186 17.45 19.57 -22.45
N ARG A 187 17.96 19.15 -21.28
CA ARG A 187 17.19 18.29 -20.39
C ARG A 187 16.13 19.10 -19.65
N LEU A 188 14.87 18.81 -19.92
CA LEU A 188 13.75 19.34 -19.17
C LEU A 188 13.51 18.53 -17.90
N THR A 189 13.10 19.21 -16.82
CA THR A 189 12.78 18.59 -15.53
C THR A 189 11.38 18.99 -15.10
N GLY A 190 10.60 18.02 -14.62
CA GLY A 190 9.22 18.20 -14.19
C GLY A 190 8.46 16.88 -14.24
N PRO A 191 7.18 16.85 -13.82
CA PRO A 191 6.31 15.72 -14.10
C PRO A 191 5.90 15.69 -15.58
N GLU A 192 5.94 14.50 -16.18
CA GLU A 192 5.43 14.26 -17.53
C GLU A 192 3.90 14.26 -17.57
N LEU A 193 3.35 14.67 -18.71
CA LEU A 193 1.92 14.72 -18.99
C LEU A 193 1.68 14.40 -20.47
N SER A 194 0.72 13.53 -20.77
CA SER A 194 0.25 13.24 -22.12
C SER A 194 -1.09 13.94 -22.35
N VAL A 195 -1.21 14.73 -23.42
CA VAL A 195 -2.50 15.29 -23.86
C VAL A 195 -2.73 14.95 -25.32
N LEU A 196 -3.80 14.21 -25.58
CA LEU A 196 -4.22 13.79 -26.91
C LEU A 196 -5.40 14.65 -27.37
N ALA A 197 -5.58 14.81 -28.67
CA ALA A 197 -6.73 15.52 -29.22
C ALA A 197 -7.17 14.96 -30.57
N PHE A 198 -8.49 14.91 -30.77
CA PHE A 198 -9.07 14.71 -32.09
C PHE A 198 -8.90 15.98 -32.92
N CYS A 199 -8.45 15.82 -34.16
CA CYS A 199 -8.13 16.91 -35.08
C CYS A 199 -8.75 16.65 -36.45
N ASP A 200 -9.38 17.66 -37.04
CA ASP A 200 -10.07 17.60 -38.34
C ASP A 200 -9.37 18.44 -39.45
N GLY A 201 -8.13 18.84 -39.20
CA GLY A 201 -7.35 19.76 -40.04
C GLY A 201 -7.46 21.24 -39.65
N LYS A 202 -8.44 21.64 -38.83
CA LYS A 202 -8.62 23.05 -38.38
C LYS A 202 -9.08 23.20 -36.93
N THR A 203 -9.81 22.22 -36.41
CA THR A 203 -10.40 22.16 -35.09
C THR A 203 -9.67 21.13 -34.24
N VAL A 204 -9.42 21.48 -32.97
CA VAL A 204 -8.82 20.60 -31.98
C VAL A 204 -9.79 20.37 -30.83
N VAL A 205 -10.08 19.11 -30.51
CA VAL A 205 -10.87 18.74 -29.32
C VAL A 205 -10.02 17.85 -28.39
N PRO A 206 -9.59 18.35 -27.22
CA PRO A 206 -8.71 17.61 -26.33
C PRO A 206 -9.43 16.45 -25.64
N MET A 207 -8.70 15.36 -25.42
CA MET A 207 -9.06 14.25 -24.55
C MET A 207 -8.64 14.56 -23.08
N PRO A 208 -9.15 13.81 -22.09
CA PRO A 208 -8.66 13.89 -20.71
C PRO A 208 -7.13 13.72 -20.66
N PRO A 209 -6.42 14.55 -19.86
CA PRO A 209 -4.98 14.41 -19.72
C PRO A 209 -4.65 13.07 -19.07
N ALA A 210 -3.62 12.39 -19.59
CA ALA A 210 -3.16 11.11 -19.08
C ALA A 210 -1.72 11.21 -18.57
N ARG A 211 -1.34 10.31 -17.67
CA ARG A 211 0.06 10.11 -17.27
C ARG A 211 0.46 8.66 -17.48
N ASP A 212 1.48 8.44 -18.29
CA ASP A 212 2.11 7.14 -18.53
C ASP A 212 3.31 6.90 -17.59
N HIS A 213 3.61 5.63 -17.35
CA HIS A 213 4.74 5.15 -16.57
C HIS A 213 5.69 4.36 -17.49
N LYS A 214 6.68 5.05 -18.05
CA LYS A 214 7.57 4.49 -19.08
C LYS A 214 8.56 3.44 -18.58
N ARG A 215 8.97 3.46 -17.31
CA ARG A 215 10.02 2.57 -16.80
C ARG A 215 9.47 1.18 -16.50
N ILE A 216 10.29 0.13 -16.72
CA ILE A 216 9.87 -1.28 -16.54
C ILE A 216 9.54 -1.65 -15.08
N GLY A 217 10.25 -1.06 -14.11
CA GLY A 217 10.16 -1.45 -12.69
C GLY A 217 9.62 -0.35 -11.78
N ASP A 218 9.10 -0.78 -10.64
CA ASP A 218 8.57 0.09 -9.57
C ASP A 218 9.61 1.14 -9.12
N GLY A 219 9.13 2.33 -8.80
CA GLY A 219 9.94 3.50 -8.43
C GLY A 219 10.70 4.09 -9.61
N ASP A 220 10.13 3.98 -10.82
CA ASP A 220 10.71 4.46 -12.08
C ASP A 220 12.12 3.90 -12.38
N ARG A 221 12.32 2.61 -12.09
CA ARG A 221 13.62 1.91 -12.27
C ARG A 221 13.69 1.09 -13.54
N GLY A 222 14.92 0.76 -13.94
CA GLY A 222 15.21 -0.07 -15.11
C GLY A 222 15.07 0.69 -16.43
N PRO A 223 15.20 0.03 -17.59
CA PRO A 223 15.09 0.68 -18.90
C PRO A 223 13.72 1.33 -19.15
N ASN A 224 13.71 2.33 -20.04
CA ASN A 224 12.48 2.85 -20.62
C ASN A 224 11.80 1.78 -21.49
N THR A 225 10.49 1.84 -21.53
CA THR A 225 9.59 0.94 -22.26
C THR A 225 8.64 1.76 -23.13
N GLY A 226 7.70 1.07 -23.80
CA GLY A 226 6.57 1.74 -24.46
C GLY A 226 5.45 2.17 -23.52
N GLY A 227 5.62 2.04 -22.20
CA GLY A 227 4.62 2.35 -21.17
C GLY A 227 4.15 1.10 -20.43
N MET A 228 4.30 1.09 -19.10
CA MET A 228 3.90 0.00 -18.19
C MET A 228 2.53 0.23 -17.53
N GLY A 229 1.92 1.39 -17.77
CA GLY A 229 0.59 1.70 -17.28
C GLY A 229 0.30 3.18 -17.37
N ALA A 230 -0.97 3.54 -17.51
CA ALA A 230 -1.41 4.91 -17.61
C ALA A 230 -2.68 5.14 -16.80
N TYR A 231 -3.00 6.38 -16.47
CA TYR A 231 -4.29 6.74 -15.91
C TYR A 231 -4.77 8.09 -16.45
N ALA A 232 -6.08 8.26 -16.51
CA ALA A 232 -6.74 9.48 -16.97
C ALA A 232 -8.12 9.67 -16.29
N PRO A 233 -8.58 10.90 -16.05
CA PRO A 233 -7.78 12.12 -16.05
C PRO A 233 -6.72 12.12 -14.94
N VAL A 234 -5.69 12.95 -15.07
CA VAL A 234 -4.73 13.21 -13.98
C VAL A 234 -5.37 14.14 -12.95
N PRO A 235 -5.62 13.71 -11.68
CA PRO A 235 -6.41 14.49 -10.71
C PRO A 235 -5.87 15.90 -10.42
N ASP A 236 -4.55 16.06 -10.40
CA ASP A 236 -3.88 17.33 -10.06
C ASP A 236 -3.80 18.32 -11.23
N ILE A 237 -4.38 18.00 -12.39
CA ILE A 237 -4.30 18.83 -13.60
C ILE A 237 -5.61 19.60 -13.79
N PRO A 238 -5.62 20.93 -13.57
CA PRO A 238 -6.83 21.72 -13.72
C PRO A 238 -7.19 21.89 -15.20
N LYS A 239 -8.49 22.00 -15.49
CA LYS A 239 -9.01 22.24 -16.85
C LYS A 239 -8.40 23.47 -17.52
N THR A 240 -8.07 24.51 -16.75
CA THR A 240 -7.40 25.72 -17.24
C THR A 240 -6.02 25.43 -17.85
N LEU A 241 -5.28 24.46 -17.31
CA LEU A 241 -4.00 24.03 -17.86
C LEU A 241 -4.18 23.29 -19.18
N VAL A 242 -5.22 22.45 -19.29
CA VAL A 242 -5.59 21.78 -20.56
C VAL A 242 -5.96 22.82 -21.62
N ASP A 243 -6.78 23.82 -21.28
CA ASP A 243 -7.13 24.90 -22.21
C ASP A 243 -5.90 25.74 -22.62
N GLN A 244 -4.90 25.87 -21.74
CA GLN A 244 -3.62 26.51 -22.08
C GLN A 244 -2.81 25.64 -23.06
N ILE A 245 -2.76 24.32 -22.84
CA ILE A 245 -2.09 23.37 -23.72
C ILE A 245 -2.72 23.40 -25.11
N VAL A 246 -4.06 23.41 -25.20
CA VAL A 246 -4.75 23.56 -26.49
C VAL A 246 -4.34 24.85 -27.19
N ARG A 247 -4.39 25.99 -26.48
CA ARG A 247 -4.10 27.31 -27.07
C ARG A 247 -2.64 27.51 -27.46
N ARG A 248 -1.69 26.92 -26.72
CA ARG A 248 -0.24 27.18 -26.90
C ARG A 248 0.51 26.06 -27.61
N VAL A 249 -0.07 24.86 -27.71
CA VAL A 249 0.60 23.67 -28.27
C VAL A 249 -0.24 23.05 -29.38
N LEU A 250 -1.44 22.55 -29.07
CA LEU A 250 -2.18 21.70 -30.01
C LEU A 250 -2.81 22.50 -31.16
N GLN A 251 -3.51 23.60 -30.87
CA GLN A 251 -4.15 24.43 -31.91
C GLN A 251 -3.11 25.12 -32.81
N PRO A 252 -2.01 25.69 -32.31
CA PRO A 252 -0.93 26.19 -33.18
C PRO A 252 -0.31 25.10 -34.05
N ALA A 253 -0.20 23.86 -33.56
CA ALA A 253 0.30 22.75 -34.37
C ALA A 253 -0.64 22.44 -35.54
N VAL A 254 -1.94 22.31 -35.29
CA VAL A 254 -2.91 22.04 -36.36
C VAL A 254 -2.99 23.20 -37.36
N ASN A 255 -3.05 24.44 -36.90
CA ASN A 255 -3.08 25.62 -37.77
C ASN A 255 -1.82 25.71 -38.63
N GLY A 256 -0.64 25.58 -38.01
CA GLY A 256 0.64 25.70 -38.71
C GLY A 256 0.89 24.59 -39.72
N MET A 257 0.31 23.39 -39.52
CA MET A 257 0.34 22.31 -40.49
C MET A 257 -0.59 22.60 -41.68
N ALA A 258 -1.80 23.10 -41.41
CA ALA A 258 -2.74 23.51 -42.46
C ALA A 258 -2.18 24.66 -43.33
N GLU A 259 -1.56 25.68 -42.73
CA GLU A 259 -0.91 26.80 -43.42
C GLU A 259 0.21 26.34 -44.38
N ARG A 260 0.84 25.21 -44.09
CA ARG A 260 1.88 24.60 -44.95
C ARG A 260 1.33 23.64 -46.00
N GLY A 261 0.00 23.56 -46.16
CA GLY A 261 -0.64 22.63 -47.09
C GLY A 261 -0.59 21.17 -46.63
N MET A 262 -0.37 20.92 -45.34
CA MET A 262 -0.27 19.58 -44.75
C MET A 262 -1.28 19.42 -43.60
N PRO A 263 -2.59 19.63 -43.82
CA PRO A 263 -3.58 19.62 -42.75
C PRO A 263 -3.55 18.32 -41.95
N PHE A 264 -3.59 18.45 -40.62
CA PHE A 264 -3.52 17.31 -39.70
C PHE A 264 -4.92 16.78 -39.35
N VAL A 265 -5.27 15.61 -39.86
CA VAL A 265 -6.50 14.87 -39.52
C VAL A 265 -6.11 13.61 -38.73
N GLY A 266 -6.72 13.37 -37.58
CA GLY A 266 -6.40 12.20 -36.75
C GLY A 266 -6.30 12.53 -35.27
N VAL A 267 -5.45 11.79 -34.55
CA VAL A 267 -5.13 12.05 -33.14
C VAL A 267 -3.76 12.70 -33.03
N LEU A 268 -3.72 13.95 -32.59
CA LEU A 268 -2.47 14.61 -32.22
C LEU A 268 -2.21 14.36 -30.73
N PHE A 269 -1.13 13.67 -30.43
CA PHE A 269 -0.64 13.42 -29.08
C PHE A 269 0.51 14.39 -28.82
N ALA A 270 0.42 15.17 -27.74
CA ALA A 270 1.54 15.93 -27.22
C ALA A 270 2.09 15.28 -25.95
N GLY A 271 3.36 14.86 -25.99
CA GLY A 271 4.12 14.52 -24.79
C GLY A 271 4.68 15.80 -24.19
N LEU A 272 4.35 16.09 -22.93
CA LEU A 272 4.64 17.37 -22.28
C LEU A 272 5.43 17.16 -20.99
N MET A 273 6.22 18.17 -20.65
CA MET A 273 6.88 18.32 -19.36
C MET A 273 6.33 19.57 -18.66
N LEU A 274 5.88 19.43 -17.42
CA LEU A 274 5.44 20.57 -16.60
C LEU A 274 6.67 21.12 -15.85
N THR A 275 7.33 22.11 -16.44
CA THR A 275 8.53 22.72 -15.84
C THR A 275 8.16 23.88 -14.90
N PRO A 276 9.07 24.34 -14.03
CA PRO A 276 8.86 25.58 -13.25
C PRO A 276 8.54 26.80 -14.12
N ASP A 277 9.04 26.83 -15.36
CA ASP A 277 8.81 27.91 -16.34
C ASP A 277 7.54 27.68 -17.20
N GLY A 278 6.75 26.67 -16.87
CA GLY A 278 5.51 26.30 -17.56
C GLY A 278 5.63 25.06 -18.46
N VAL A 279 4.58 24.84 -19.26
CA VAL A 279 4.47 23.67 -20.14
C VAL A 279 5.50 23.72 -21.28
N ARG A 280 6.22 22.62 -21.45
CA ARG A 280 7.14 22.41 -22.58
C ARG A 280 6.78 21.12 -23.32
N THR A 281 6.67 21.20 -24.64
CA THR A 281 6.44 20.03 -25.50
C THR A 281 7.73 19.23 -25.67
N LEU A 282 7.72 17.97 -25.26
CA LEU A 282 8.82 17.03 -25.45
C LEU A 282 8.84 16.53 -26.90
N GLU A 283 7.69 16.06 -27.36
CA GLU A 283 7.50 15.44 -28.67
C GLU A 283 6.02 15.43 -29.08
N PHE A 284 5.77 15.26 -30.38
CA PHE A 284 4.46 14.92 -30.90
C PHE A 284 4.44 13.45 -31.33
N ASN A 285 3.33 12.78 -31.04
CA ASN A 285 2.93 11.55 -31.74
C ASN A 285 1.67 11.87 -32.55
N VAL A 286 1.50 11.20 -33.69
CA VAL A 286 0.46 11.53 -34.68
C VAL A 286 -0.65 10.48 -34.74
N ARG A 287 -0.76 9.71 -33.67
CA ARG A 287 -1.72 8.62 -33.48
C ARG A 287 -2.08 8.51 -32.00
N PHE A 288 -3.01 7.62 -31.70
CA PHE A 288 -3.38 7.25 -30.34
C PHE A 288 -2.17 6.72 -29.52
N GLY A 289 -2.12 7.06 -28.22
CA GLY A 289 -1.11 6.57 -27.26
C GLY A 289 -1.29 5.09 -26.92
N ASP A 290 -0.28 4.45 -26.37
CA ASP A 290 -0.38 3.09 -25.84
C ASP A 290 0.60 2.98 -24.66
N PRO A 291 0.14 2.89 -23.39
CA PRO A 291 -1.20 2.48 -22.97
C PRO A 291 -2.23 3.60 -22.71
N GLU A 292 -1.99 4.86 -23.10
CA GLU A 292 -2.92 5.95 -22.77
C GLU A 292 -4.32 5.76 -23.36
N THR A 293 -4.44 5.17 -24.54
CA THR A 293 -5.74 4.92 -25.18
C THR A 293 -6.61 3.98 -24.35
N GLN A 294 -5.99 2.97 -23.74
CA GLN A 294 -6.64 2.04 -22.83
C GLN A 294 -7.12 2.71 -21.54
N ALA A 295 -6.51 3.83 -21.13
CA ALA A 295 -6.94 4.62 -19.98
C ALA A 295 -7.93 5.74 -20.36
N ILE A 296 -7.99 6.16 -21.61
CA ILE A 296 -8.83 7.28 -22.06
C ILE A 296 -10.17 6.80 -22.62
N LEU A 297 -10.16 5.84 -23.56
CA LEU A 297 -11.38 5.42 -24.26
C LEU A 297 -12.46 4.78 -23.37
N PRO A 298 -12.15 4.11 -22.24
CA PRO A 298 -13.20 3.67 -21.32
C PRO A 298 -14.10 4.81 -20.81
N LEU A 299 -13.56 6.03 -20.72
CA LEU A 299 -14.27 7.22 -20.28
C LEU A 299 -15.01 7.95 -21.42
N LEU A 300 -14.89 7.50 -22.68
CA LEU A 300 -15.57 8.15 -23.79
C LEU A 300 -17.08 7.84 -23.75
N ASP A 301 -17.89 8.88 -23.59
CA ASP A 301 -19.36 8.80 -23.62
C ASP A 301 -19.92 8.90 -25.05
N SER A 302 -19.23 9.64 -25.92
CA SER A 302 -19.66 9.86 -27.31
C SER A 302 -19.30 8.69 -28.23
N ASP A 303 -20.03 8.55 -29.34
CA ASP A 303 -19.74 7.53 -30.35
C ASP A 303 -18.41 7.85 -31.06
N LEU A 304 -17.44 6.94 -30.93
CA LEU A 304 -16.11 7.11 -31.53
C LEU A 304 -16.16 7.14 -33.06
N LEU A 305 -17.09 6.41 -33.68
CA LEU A 305 -17.24 6.35 -35.13
C LEU A 305 -17.74 7.70 -35.69
N ASP A 306 -18.68 8.34 -34.99
CA ASP A 306 -19.16 9.68 -35.34
C ASP A 306 -18.05 10.73 -35.23
N ILE A 307 -17.17 10.61 -34.23
CA ILE A 307 -16.02 11.49 -34.07
C ILE A 307 -15.04 11.31 -35.24
N PHE A 308 -14.77 10.07 -35.67
CA PHE A 308 -13.90 9.81 -36.81
C PHE A 308 -14.44 10.40 -38.11
N ASP A 309 -15.74 10.23 -38.38
CA ASP A 309 -16.37 10.85 -39.55
C ASP A 309 -16.30 12.38 -39.48
N ALA A 310 -16.59 12.98 -38.33
CA ALA A 310 -16.51 14.42 -38.15
C ALA A 310 -15.09 14.96 -38.38
N CYS A 311 -14.06 14.20 -37.99
CA CYS A 311 -12.67 14.55 -38.26
C CYS A 311 -12.33 14.49 -39.75
N ILE A 312 -12.76 13.43 -40.45
CA ILE A 312 -12.51 13.27 -41.89
C ILE A 312 -13.24 14.34 -42.70
N ASP A 313 -14.46 14.67 -42.30
CA ASP A 313 -15.31 15.62 -43.02
C ASP A 313 -15.02 17.10 -42.65
N GLY A 314 -14.11 17.36 -41.71
CA GLY A 314 -13.78 18.72 -41.28
C GLY A 314 -14.95 19.42 -40.57
N THR A 315 -15.78 18.66 -39.85
CA THR A 315 -16.98 19.14 -39.16
C THR A 315 -16.93 18.94 -37.64
N LEU A 316 -15.75 18.63 -37.10
CA LEU A 316 -15.55 18.38 -35.68
C LEU A 316 -15.92 19.61 -34.84
N ARG A 317 -16.64 19.38 -33.75
CA ARG A 317 -16.99 20.40 -32.76
C ARG A 317 -16.79 19.89 -31.34
N ARG A 318 -16.53 20.82 -30.40
CA ARG A 318 -16.26 20.49 -28.99
C ARG A 318 -17.43 19.75 -28.31
N ASP A 319 -18.67 20.06 -28.68
CA ASP A 319 -19.89 19.44 -28.11
C ASP A 319 -20.11 17.97 -28.55
N GLN A 320 -19.42 17.53 -29.61
CA GLN A 320 -19.50 16.15 -30.11
C GLN A 320 -18.64 15.16 -29.33
N VAL A 321 -17.71 15.63 -28.49
CA VAL A 321 -16.81 14.77 -27.71
C VAL A 321 -17.08 14.96 -26.22
N ARG A 322 -17.83 14.03 -25.64
CA ARG A 322 -18.16 14.00 -24.21
C ARG A 322 -17.49 12.82 -23.52
N TRP A 323 -17.19 13.03 -22.25
CA TRP A 323 -16.51 12.07 -21.39
C TRP A 323 -17.35 11.82 -20.15
N LEU A 324 -17.34 10.58 -19.67
CA LEU A 324 -17.93 10.19 -18.39
C LEU A 324 -17.13 10.79 -17.23
N ASP A 325 -17.80 10.99 -16.10
CA ASP A 325 -17.14 11.32 -14.84
C ASP A 325 -16.40 10.08 -14.27
N GLY A 326 -15.33 10.33 -13.51
CA GLY A 326 -14.51 9.29 -12.87
C GLY A 326 -13.08 9.25 -13.40
N VAL A 327 -12.36 8.19 -13.01
CA VAL A 327 -10.97 7.94 -13.37
C VAL A 327 -10.83 6.52 -13.92
N CYS A 328 -10.01 6.37 -14.95
CA CYS A 328 -9.59 5.07 -15.44
C CYS A 328 -8.09 4.89 -15.24
N ALA A 329 -7.70 3.71 -14.76
CA ALA A 329 -6.32 3.30 -14.60
C ALA A 329 -6.06 2.00 -15.35
N THR A 330 -4.92 1.94 -16.04
CA THR A 330 -4.48 0.81 -16.87
C THR A 330 -3.14 0.28 -16.37
N ILE A 331 -3.09 -1.02 -16.10
CA ILE A 331 -1.86 -1.75 -15.75
C ILE A 331 -1.44 -2.63 -16.92
N VAL A 332 -0.21 -2.48 -17.42
CA VAL A 332 0.33 -3.33 -18.48
C VAL A 332 1.02 -4.55 -17.89
N LEU A 333 0.71 -5.72 -18.46
CA LEU A 333 1.36 -7.00 -18.17
C LEU A 333 2.31 -7.33 -19.31
N ALA A 334 3.60 -7.38 -19.03
CA ALA A 334 4.66 -7.62 -20.00
C ALA A 334 5.24 -9.03 -19.89
N ALA A 335 5.73 -9.55 -21.01
CA ALA A 335 6.43 -10.82 -21.09
C ALA A 335 7.75 -10.78 -20.32
N ALA A 336 8.25 -11.95 -19.94
CA ALA A 336 9.58 -12.11 -19.37
C ALA A 336 10.63 -11.43 -20.26
N ASN A 337 11.64 -10.80 -19.64
CA ASN A 337 12.77 -10.14 -20.30
C ASN A 337 12.44 -8.92 -21.20
N TYR A 338 11.18 -8.47 -21.26
CA TYR A 338 10.83 -7.16 -21.80
C TYR A 338 11.50 -6.05 -20.95
N PRO A 339 12.07 -4.98 -21.54
CA PRO A 339 12.01 -4.55 -22.95
C PRO A 339 13.18 -5.00 -23.85
N ALA A 340 14.08 -5.84 -23.33
CA ALA A 340 15.25 -6.31 -24.08
C ALA A 340 14.88 -7.41 -25.08
N GLU A 341 14.61 -8.63 -24.59
CA GLU A 341 14.34 -9.82 -25.41
C GLU A 341 13.08 -10.54 -24.93
N PRO A 342 11.88 -10.06 -25.28
CA PRO A 342 10.64 -10.59 -24.74
C PRO A 342 10.40 -12.05 -25.12
N ARG A 343 10.11 -12.89 -24.13
CA ARG A 343 9.76 -14.29 -24.37
C ARG A 343 8.36 -14.41 -24.99
N ARG A 344 8.21 -15.31 -25.96
CA ARG A 344 6.95 -15.60 -26.68
C ARG A 344 6.58 -17.07 -26.50
N GLY A 345 5.29 -17.38 -26.56
CA GLY A 345 4.75 -18.74 -26.52
C GLY A 345 4.33 -19.22 -25.14
N ASP A 346 4.42 -18.38 -24.10
CA ASP A 346 4.00 -18.75 -22.74
C ASP A 346 2.46 -18.78 -22.68
N PRO A 347 1.83 -19.88 -22.22
CA PRO A 347 0.38 -19.96 -22.05
C PRO A 347 -0.13 -18.89 -21.08
N ILE A 348 -1.23 -18.24 -21.44
CA ILE A 348 -1.88 -17.20 -20.64
C ILE A 348 -3.14 -17.77 -20.00
N GLN A 349 -3.18 -17.73 -18.67
CA GLN A 349 -4.39 -17.96 -17.89
C GLN A 349 -5.08 -16.61 -17.63
N LEU A 350 -6.35 -16.52 -18.05
CA LEU A 350 -7.20 -15.36 -17.86
C LEU A 350 -8.31 -15.66 -16.85
N PRO A 351 -8.84 -14.66 -16.14
CA PRO A 351 -10.03 -14.83 -15.30
C PRO A 351 -11.25 -15.23 -16.14
N ALA A 352 -12.14 -16.04 -15.57
CA ALA A 352 -13.35 -16.50 -16.26
C ALA A 352 -14.40 -15.40 -16.45
N GLN A 353 -14.41 -14.40 -15.56
CA GLN A 353 -15.35 -13.28 -15.58
C GLN A 353 -14.62 -11.99 -15.21
N LEU A 354 -15.05 -10.89 -15.82
CA LEU A 354 -14.58 -9.55 -15.51
C LEU A 354 -15.75 -8.72 -14.95
N PRO A 355 -15.53 -7.90 -13.91
CA PRO A 355 -16.50 -6.89 -13.50
C PRO A 355 -16.80 -5.92 -14.65
N GLU A 356 -18.01 -5.35 -14.68
CA GLU A 356 -18.41 -4.38 -15.72
C GLU A 356 -17.50 -3.15 -15.79
N SER A 357 -16.91 -2.77 -14.65
CA SER A 357 -15.98 -1.64 -14.55
C SER A 357 -14.58 -1.93 -15.09
N VAL A 358 -14.29 -3.17 -15.53
CA VAL A 358 -12.96 -3.61 -15.97
C VAL A 358 -12.97 -4.07 -17.42
N VAL A 359 -11.96 -3.66 -18.18
CA VAL A 359 -11.69 -4.15 -19.54
C VAL A 359 -10.27 -4.71 -19.61
N LEU A 360 -10.15 -5.93 -20.13
CA LEU A 360 -8.86 -6.59 -20.37
C LEU A 360 -8.52 -6.50 -21.86
N TYR A 361 -7.52 -5.68 -22.19
CA TYR A 361 -7.05 -5.50 -23.55
C TYR A 361 -5.89 -6.44 -23.85
N HIS A 362 -6.01 -7.15 -24.97
CA HIS A 362 -4.93 -7.91 -25.58
C HIS A 362 -4.03 -7.00 -26.42
N ALA A 363 -2.72 -7.14 -26.24
CA ALA A 363 -1.69 -6.54 -27.09
C ALA A 363 -0.88 -7.66 -27.77
N GLY A 364 0.30 -8.00 -27.26
CA GLY A 364 1.12 -9.10 -27.76
C GLY A 364 0.60 -10.46 -27.36
N THR A 365 -0.56 -10.89 -27.88
CA THR A 365 -1.13 -12.24 -27.68
C THR A 365 -1.53 -12.90 -29.00
N GLU A 366 -1.35 -14.21 -29.08
CA GLU A 366 -1.70 -15.04 -30.23
C GLU A 366 -2.56 -16.23 -29.79
N SER A 367 -3.52 -16.65 -30.62
CA SER A 367 -4.29 -17.88 -30.39
C SER A 367 -3.55 -19.08 -30.98
N ARG A 368 -3.32 -20.12 -30.16
CA ARG A 368 -2.76 -21.42 -30.57
C ARG A 368 -3.72 -22.53 -30.17
N GLY A 369 -4.54 -22.96 -31.12
CA GLY A 369 -5.63 -23.91 -30.85
C GLY A 369 -6.64 -23.29 -29.89
N GLN A 370 -6.88 -23.94 -28.74
CA GLN A 370 -7.77 -23.43 -27.69
C GLN A 370 -7.06 -22.56 -26.65
N GLN A 371 -5.75 -22.33 -26.77
CA GLN A 371 -4.96 -21.54 -25.82
C GLN A 371 -4.61 -20.17 -26.39
N ILE A 372 -4.48 -19.19 -25.50
CA ILE A 372 -3.89 -17.88 -25.80
C ILE A 372 -2.48 -17.88 -25.24
N VAL A 373 -1.50 -17.43 -26.03
CA VAL A 373 -0.09 -17.38 -25.64
C VAL A 373 0.50 -15.98 -25.78
N THR A 374 1.61 -15.73 -25.08
CA THR A 374 2.39 -14.50 -25.25
C THR A 374 2.97 -14.42 -26.66
N ALA A 375 2.89 -13.24 -27.28
CA ALA A 375 3.32 -13.03 -28.66
C ALA A 375 3.98 -11.65 -28.88
N GLY A 376 4.26 -10.89 -27.81
CA GLY A 376 4.95 -9.60 -27.89
C GLY A 376 5.47 -9.14 -26.53
N GLY A 377 6.11 -7.97 -26.52
CA GLY A 377 6.69 -7.38 -25.31
C GLY A 377 5.67 -7.03 -24.23
N ARG A 378 4.75 -6.12 -24.57
CA ARG A 378 3.55 -5.84 -23.78
C ARG A 378 2.47 -6.82 -24.22
N VAL A 379 1.97 -7.62 -23.28
CA VAL A 379 1.11 -8.78 -23.57
C VAL A 379 -0.35 -8.40 -23.37
N LEU A 380 -0.71 -7.89 -22.19
CA LEU A 380 -2.06 -7.48 -21.83
C LEU A 380 -2.05 -6.10 -21.19
N ALA A 381 -3.19 -5.43 -21.17
CA ALA A 381 -3.42 -4.21 -20.40
C ALA A 381 -4.78 -4.31 -19.69
N VAL A 382 -4.78 -4.28 -18.36
CA VAL A 382 -5.99 -4.35 -17.53
C VAL A 382 -6.38 -2.93 -17.15
N SER A 383 -7.55 -2.49 -17.59
CA SER A 383 -8.06 -1.13 -17.32
C SER A 383 -9.31 -1.19 -16.49
N ALA A 384 -9.41 -0.36 -15.46
CA ALA A 384 -10.61 -0.27 -14.64
C ALA A 384 -11.06 1.18 -14.49
N VAL A 385 -12.37 1.40 -14.43
CA VAL A 385 -12.99 2.71 -14.18
C VAL A 385 -13.53 2.75 -12.76
N GLY A 386 -13.27 3.83 -12.04
CA GLY A 386 -13.75 4.05 -10.68
C GLY A 386 -14.03 5.53 -10.39
N PRO A 387 -14.73 5.83 -9.28
CA PRO A 387 -14.99 7.21 -8.86
C PRO A 387 -13.70 7.98 -8.56
N THR A 388 -12.69 7.30 -8.00
CA THR A 388 -11.37 7.85 -7.71
C THR A 388 -10.26 7.02 -8.38
N LEU A 389 -9.04 7.58 -8.42
CA LEU A 389 -7.87 6.87 -8.93
C LEU A 389 -7.58 5.60 -8.10
N ASP A 390 -7.72 5.66 -6.78
CA ASP A 390 -7.47 4.50 -5.90
C ASP A 390 -8.48 3.38 -6.14
N ASP A 391 -9.76 3.70 -6.33
CA ASP A 391 -10.80 2.72 -6.66
C ASP A 391 -10.49 2.00 -7.98
N ALA A 392 -10.11 2.77 -9.01
CA ALA A 392 -9.72 2.23 -10.31
C ALA A 392 -8.47 1.33 -10.21
N LEU A 393 -7.44 1.77 -9.47
CA LEU A 393 -6.23 0.97 -9.27
C LEU A 393 -6.52 -0.32 -8.51
N GLN A 394 -7.32 -0.27 -7.44
CA GLN A 394 -7.69 -1.46 -6.67
C GLN A 394 -8.42 -2.48 -7.55
N ALA A 395 -9.39 -2.05 -8.35
CA ALA A 395 -10.12 -2.91 -9.27
C ALA A 395 -9.21 -3.50 -10.35
N ALA A 396 -8.32 -2.70 -10.95
CA ALA A 396 -7.38 -3.19 -11.96
C ALA A 396 -6.41 -4.22 -11.36
N TYR A 397 -5.79 -3.94 -10.20
CA TYR A 397 -4.83 -4.85 -9.56
C TYR A 397 -5.49 -6.15 -9.08
N PHE A 398 -6.75 -6.12 -8.65
CA PHE A 398 -7.51 -7.33 -8.32
C PHE A 398 -7.61 -8.28 -9.52
N ILE A 399 -7.84 -7.75 -10.72
CA ILE A 399 -7.87 -8.54 -11.95
C ILE A 399 -6.47 -8.98 -12.38
N VAL A 400 -5.46 -8.13 -12.22
CA VAL A 400 -4.05 -8.51 -12.45
C VAL A 400 -3.66 -9.72 -11.58
N SER A 401 -4.12 -9.82 -10.32
CA SER A 401 -3.82 -10.99 -9.46
C SER A 401 -4.43 -12.31 -9.92
N GLN A 402 -5.35 -12.28 -10.88
CA GLN A 402 -6.01 -13.46 -11.45
C GLN A 402 -5.48 -13.84 -12.84
N VAL A 403 -4.61 -13.00 -13.42
CA VAL A 403 -3.94 -13.29 -14.69
C VAL A 403 -2.59 -13.96 -14.40
N HIS A 404 -2.25 -14.99 -15.16
CA HIS A 404 -0.98 -15.67 -15.01
C HIS A 404 -0.37 -16.10 -16.35
N PHE A 405 0.92 -15.86 -16.51
CA PHE A 405 1.80 -16.51 -17.49
C PHE A 405 3.22 -16.49 -16.94
N ASP A 406 4.05 -17.45 -17.35
CA ASP A 406 5.39 -17.59 -16.79
C ASP A 406 6.25 -16.34 -17.03
N GLY A 407 6.93 -15.87 -15.97
CA GLY A 407 7.78 -14.68 -16.02
C GLY A 407 7.05 -13.35 -16.28
N MET A 408 5.74 -13.26 -16.00
CA MET A 408 4.96 -12.03 -16.12
C MET A 408 5.56 -10.87 -15.31
N GLN A 409 5.73 -9.72 -15.96
CA GLN A 409 6.24 -8.48 -15.36
C GLN A 409 5.15 -7.40 -15.36
N TYR A 410 4.93 -6.72 -14.25
CA TYR A 410 4.06 -5.55 -14.14
C TYR A 410 4.48 -4.66 -12.97
N ARG A 411 4.14 -3.37 -13.06
CA ARG A 411 4.39 -2.41 -11.98
C ARG A 411 3.29 -2.39 -10.93
N ARG A 412 3.65 -2.22 -9.66
CA ARG A 412 2.73 -2.17 -8.50
C ARG A 412 2.44 -0.74 -8.00
N ASP A 413 3.04 0.25 -8.65
CA ASP A 413 3.00 1.66 -8.27
C ASP A 413 2.43 2.56 -9.39
N ILE A 414 1.68 2.00 -10.36
CA ILE A 414 1.01 2.81 -11.37
C ILE A 414 0.06 3.79 -10.69
N GLY A 415 0.15 5.06 -11.04
CA GLY A 415 -0.69 6.12 -10.46
C GLY A 415 -0.29 6.54 -9.05
N ARG A 416 0.75 5.93 -8.48
CA ARG A 416 1.26 6.26 -7.13
C ARG A 416 2.56 7.05 -7.27
N PRO A 417 2.80 8.07 -6.41
CA PRO A 417 4.07 8.75 -6.40
C PRO A 417 5.21 7.76 -6.07
N PRO A 418 6.45 8.01 -6.57
CA PRO A 418 7.61 7.22 -6.16
C PRO A 418 7.71 7.27 -4.63
N GLN A 419 7.52 6.12 -3.98
CA GLN A 419 7.62 6.05 -2.52
C GLN A 419 9.02 6.47 -2.07
N ALA A 420 9.09 7.33 -1.06
CA ALA A 420 10.34 7.66 -0.40
C ALA A 420 11.07 6.37 0.01
N ALA A 421 12.40 6.37 -0.02
CA ALA A 421 13.20 5.18 0.28
C ALA A 421 12.83 4.52 1.63
N TYR A 422 12.36 5.32 2.59
CA TYR A 422 11.88 4.89 3.89
C TYR A 422 10.54 4.14 3.85
N ALA A 423 9.58 4.59 3.04
CA ALA A 423 8.32 3.87 2.81
C ALA A 423 8.55 2.53 2.08
N ARG A 424 9.56 2.45 1.21
CA ARG A 424 9.98 1.18 0.59
C ARG A 424 10.65 0.22 1.56
N ALA A 425 11.24 0.73 2.65
CA ALA A 425 11.69 -0.12 3.74
C ALA A 425 10.51 -0.73 4.51
N GLY A 426 9.27 -0.33 4.19
CA GLY A 426 8.05 -0.76 4.84
C GLY A 426 7.69 0.10 6.04
N VAL A 427 8.05 1.41 6.04
CA VAL A 427 7.75 2.38 7.11
C VAL A 427 6.86 3.52 6.59
N ASP A 428 5.59 3.54 6.98
CA ASP A 428 4.59 4.54 6.62
C ASP A 428 4.56 5.70 7.65
N ILE A 429 5.27 6.77 7.32
CA ILE A 429 5.31 8.00 8.13
C ILE A 429 3.92 8.62 8.28
N ALA A 430 3.07 8.55 7.25
CA ALA A 430 1.74 9.14 7.29
C ALA A 430 0.81 8.34 8.22
N ALA A 431 0.93 7.00 8.22
CA ALA A 431 0.24 6.15 9.17
C ALA A 431 0.66 6.45 10.62
N GLY A 432 1.97 6.62 10.87
CA GLY A 432 2.48 7.02 12.19
C GLY A 432 1.98 8.39 12.66
N ALA A 433 1.93 9.37 11.76
CA ALA A 433 1.37 10.69 12.06
C ALA A 433 -0.14 10.62 12.37
N ARG A 434 -0.91 9.86 11.58
CA ARG A 434 -2.34 9.61 11.83
C ARG A 434 -2.57 8.94 13.18
N ALA A 435 -1.80 7.90 13.51
CA ALA A 435 -1.90 7.21 14.80
C ALA A 435 -1.69 8.20 15.96
N THR A 436 -0.69 9.06 15.86
CA THR A 436 -0.39 10.13 16.83
C THR A 436 -1.57 11.08 17.02
N ASP A 437 -2.18 11.55 15.93
CA ASP A 437 -3.33 12.45 15.99
C ASP A 437 -4.56 11.78 16.65
N LEU A 438 -4.82 10.51 16.33
CA LEU A 438 -5.94 9.75 16.91
C LEU A 438 -5.77 9.50 18.42
N MET A 439 -4.54 9.28 18.89
CA MET A 439 -4.29 8.99 20.31
C MET A 439 -4.12 10.22 21.20
N LYS A 440 -3.85 11.40 20.61
CA LYS A 440 -3.57 12.66 21.33
C LYS A 440 -4.60 13.02 22.39
N GLY A 441 -5.89 12.84 22.08
CA GLY A 441 -6.98 13.12 23.02
C GLY A 441 -6.98 12.19 24.24
N TYR A 442 -6.70 10.90 24.03
CA TYR A 442 -6.69 9.91 25.10
C TYR A 442 -5.50 10.11 26.04
N VAL A 443 -4.29 10.31 25.51
CA VAL A 443 -3.09 10.53 26.33
C VAL A 443 -3.23 11.80 27.17
N ARG A 444 -3.64 12.91 26.56
CA ARG A 444 -3.88 14.19 27.27
C ARG A 444 -4.92 14.08 28.37
N SER A 445 -5.89 13.18 28.22
CA SER A 445 -6.90 12.96 29.27
C SER A 445 -6.34 12.34 30.55
N THR A 446 -5.12 11.81 30.52
CA THR A 446 -4.39 11.31 31.70
C THR A 446 -3.57 12.40 32.39
N TYR A 447 -3.38 13.56 31.75
CA TYR A 447 -2.47 14.58 32.24
C TYR A 447 -3.03 15.28 33.47
N THR A 448 -2.14 15.51 34.42
CA THR A 448 -2.37 16.35 35.59
C THR A 448 -1.39 17.52 35.56
N ARG A 449 -1.44 18.41 36.56
CA ARG A 449 -0.44 19.47 36.74
C ARG A 449 1.00 18.95 36.87
N ALA A 450 1.16 17.66 37.18
CA ALA A 450 2.46 17.02 37.34
C ALA A 450 3.17 16.79 36.00
N VAL A 451 2.46 16.88 34.87
CA VAL A 451 3.05 16.70 33.54
C VAL A 451 3.56 18.04 33.03
N LEU A 452 4.86 18.13 32.75
CA LEU A 452 5.53 19.35 32.31
C LEU A 452 5.85 19.35 30.80
N SER A 453 5.59 18.24 30.10
CA SER A 453 5.86 18.05 28.67
C SER A 453 4.59 17.78 27.88
N GLU A 454 4.56 18.21 26.62
CA GLU A 454 3.53 17.82 25.66
C GLU A 454 3.85 16.50 24.97
N MET A 455 2.81 15.84 24.43
CA MET A 455 2.98 14.70 23.53
C MET A 455 3.86 15.09 22.32
N GLY A 456 4.81 14.24 21.98
CA GLY A 456 5.78 14.46 20.89
C GLY A 456 7.08 15.13 21.33
N ALA A 457 7.26 15.41 22.63
CA ALA A 457 8.56 15.74 23.20
C ALA A 457 9.50 14.51 23.18
N PHE A 458 10.82 14.74 23.14
CA PHE A 458 11.82 13.67 23.19
C PHE A 458 11.80 12.84 24.49
N SER A 459 11.22 13.38 25.54
CA SER A 459 11.07 12.72 26.84
C SER A 459 9.83 13.25 27.56
N GLY A 460 9.17 12.38 28.30
CA GLY A 460 8.13 12.80 29.24
C GLY A 460 8.73 13.42 30.50
N LEU A 461 8.13 14.52 30.99
CA LEU A 461 8.58 15.25 32.17
C LEU A 461 7.52 15.19 33.27
N TYR A 462 7.87 14.60 34.41
CA TYR A 462 7.02 14.51 35.60
C TYR A 462 7.59 15.36 36.74
N ASP A 463 6.77 16.21 37.35
CA ASP A 463 7.16 17.06 38.46
C ASP A 463 7.35 16.26 39.74
N ALA A 464 8.61 16.06 40.13
CA ALA A 464 8.98 15.39 41.37
C ALA A 464 8.49 16.11 42.64
N SER A 465 8.02 17.36 42.55
CA SER A 465 7.44 18.07 43.68
C SER A 465 6.19 17.37 44.24
N GLU A 466 5.50 16.54 43.45
CA GLU A 466 4.34 15.75 43.86
C GLU A 466 4.66 14.71 44.96
N ILE A 467 5.93 14.32 45.11
CA ILE A 467 6.38 13.41 46.18
C ILE A 467 7.16 14.13 47.28
N LYS A 468 7.27 15.47 47.22
CA LYS A 468 8.06 16.28 48.18
C LYS A 468 7.57 16.17 49.62
N ALA A 469 6.28 15.87 49.82
CA ALA A 469 5.70 15.71 51.16
C ALA A 469 6.04 14.36 51.81
N MET A 470 6.60 13.40 51.06
CA MET A 470 7.03 12.11 51.58
C MET A 470 8.32 12.25 52.38
N SER A 471 8.46 11.45 53.44
CA SER A 471 9.59 11.50 54.37
C SER A 471 10.82 10.78 53.82
N ALA A 472 10.63 9.59 53.25
CA ALA A 472 11.70 8.76 52.70
C ALA A 472 11.19 8.00 51.46
N PRO A 473 10.86 8.72 50.36
CA PRO A 473 10.29 8.11 49.17
C PRO A 473 11.28 7.17 48.49
N ILE A 474 10.79 6.00 48.09
CA ILE A 474 11.48 5.01 47.26
C ILE A 474 10.70 4.89 45.95
N LEU A 475 11.39 5.05 44.82
CA LEU A 475 10.82 4.74 43.51
C LEU A 475 10.84 3.23 43.29
N VAL A 476 9.71 2.70 42.83
CA VAL A 476 9.57 1.31 42.39
C VAL A 476 9.17 1.32 40.94
N ALA A 477 9.79 0.45 40.13
CA ALA A 477 9.52 0.39 38.71
C ALA A 477 9.32 -1.05 38.25
N SER A 478 8.35 -1.26 37.36
CA SER A 478 8.16 -2.54 36.65
C SER A 478 8.11 -2.28 35.15
N THR A 479 8.66 -3.20 34.37
CA THR A 479 8.50 -3.24 32.91
C THR A 479 8.05 -4.63 32.52
N ASP A 480 6.92 -4.70 31.83
CA ASP A 480 6.38 -5.97 31.36
C ASP A 480 5.63 -5.76 30.02
N GLY A 481 5.19 -6.87 29.42
CA GLY A 481 4.40 -6.87 28.20
C GLY A 481 3.15 -7.72 28.35
N VAL A 482 2.37 -7.78 27.27
CA VAL A 482 1.18 -8.64 27.23
C VAL A 482 1.43 -10.01 26.57
N GLY A 483 2.67 -10.24 26.16
CA GLY A 483 3.13 -11.47 25.55
C GLY A 483 2.26 -11.91 24.37
N THR A 484 2.03 -13.23 24.25
CA THR A 484 1.27 -13.80 23.14
C THR A 484 -0.25 -13.57 23.21
N LYS A 485 -0.74 -12.80 24.20
CA LYS A 485 -2.14 -12.32 24.21
C LYS A 485 -2.44 -11.39 23.03
N THR A 486 -1.44 -10.69 22.49
CA THR A 486 -1.58 -9.88 21.26
C THR A 486 -2.08 -10.71 20.08
N MET A 487 -1.67 -11.97 19.99
CA MET A 487 -2.10 -12.88 18.93
C MET A 487 -3.54 -13.40 19.13
N VAL A 488 -4.02 -13.44 20.38
CA VAL A 488 -5.44 -13.72 20.66
C VAL A 488 -6.29 -12.53 20.23
N ALA A 489 -5.85 -11.31 20.56
CA ALA A 489 -6.47 -10.07 20.11
C ALA A 489 -6.53 -9.99 18.58
N ALA A 490 -5.43 -10.37 17.90
CA ALA A 490 -5.37 -10.48 16.45
C ALA A 490 -6.39 -11.47 15.88
N ARG A 491 -6.43 -12.70 16.41
CA ARG A 491 -7.35 -13.73 15.94
C ARG A 491 -8.82 -13.34 16.13
N MET A 492 -9.12 -12.55 17.16
CA MET A 492 -10.47 -12.07 17.45
C MET A 492 -10.79 -10.70 16.84
N ASN A 493 -9.81 -10.04 16.21
CA ASN A 493 -9.87 -8.64 15.80
C ASN A 493 -10.41 -7.72 16.90
N ARG A 494 -9.91 -7.91 18.13
CA ARG A 494 -10.34 -7.18 19.34
C ARG A 494 -9.14 -6.65 20.09
N TRP A 495 -8.93 -5.34 20.01
CA TRP A 495 -7.74 -4.63 20.50
C TRP A 495 -8.01 -3.77 21.73
N ASP A 496 -9.27 -3.69 22.17
CA ASP A 496 -9.76 -2.83 23.23
C ASP A 496 -9.34 -3.24 24.65
N THR A 497 -8.83 -4.46 24.83
CA THR A 497 -8.51 -5.01 26.16
C THR A 497 -7.03 -5.00 26.50
N ILE A 498 -6.15 -5.23 25.52
CA ILE A 498 -4.71 -5.47 25.77
C ILE A 498 -3.96 -4.25 26.31
N GLY A 499 -4.40 -3.03 25.99
CA GLY A 499 -3.82 -1.82 26.58
C GLY A 499 -4.11 -1.72 28.10
N ARG A 500 -5.30 -2.14 28.52
CA ARG A 500 -5.66 -2.22 29.95
C ARG A 500 -4.89 -3.33 30.65
N ASP A 501 -4.74 -4.48 29.99
CA ASP A 501 -3.96 -5.61 30.51
C ASP A 501 -2.53 -5.19 30.86
N LEU A 502 -1.89 -4.43 29.97
CA LEU A 502 -0.52 -3.96 30.14
C LEU A 502 -0.36 -3.12 31.42
N VAL A 503 -1.21 -2.11 31.59
CA VAL A 503 -1.17 -1.21 32.75
C VAL A 503 -1.48 -1.98 34.03
N ASN A 504 -2.50 -2.85 34.00
CA ASN A 504 -2.91 -3.65 35.15
C ASN A 504 -1.84 -4.65 35.57
N HIS A 505 -1.08 -5.20 34.62
CA HIS A 505 0.07 -6.05 34.94
C HIS A 505 1.14 -5.26 35.70
N CYS A 506 1.58 -4.13 35.14
CA CYS A 506 2.68 -3.35 35.70
C CYS A 506 2.32 -2.71 37.04
N VAL A 507 1.07 -2.27 37.24
CA VAL A 507 0.63 -1.73 38.54
C VAL A 507 0.62 -2.81 39.61
N ASN A 508 0.19 -4.03 39.27
CA ASN A 508 0.19 -5.14 40.21
C ASN A 508 1.60 -5.54 40.63
N ASP A 509 2.59 -5.43 39.73
CA ASP A 509 3.99 -5.70 40.07
C ASP A 509 4.58 -4.67 41.02
N ILE A 510 4.39 -3.37 40.78
CA ILE A 510 4.89 -2.36 41.72
C ILE A 510 4.13 -2.41 43.06
N LEU A 511 2.88 -2.87 43.03
CA LEU A 511 2.04 -3.04 44.21
C LEU A 511 2.57 -4.13 45.13
N VAL A 512 3.30 -5.14 44.64
CA VAL A 512 3.87 -6.18 45.51
C VAL A 512 4.89 -5.62 46.50
N GLN A 513 5.50 -4.47 46.16
CA GLN A 513 6.41 -3.70 47.02
C GLN A 513 5.67 -2.60 47.82
N GLY A 514 4.35 -2.51 47.69
CA GLY A 514 3.52 -1.47 48.30
C GLY A 514 3.49 -0.14 47.55
N GLY A 515 3.95 -0.12 46.28
CA GLY A 515 4.02 1.08 45.44
C GLY A 515 2.67 1.61 45.01
N ARG A 516 2.49 2.94 45.08
CA ARG A 516 1.42 3.65 44.36
C ARG A 516 1.94 4.14 43.00
N PRO A 517 1.15 4.11 41.92
CA PRO A 517 1.61 4.55 40.61
C PRO A 517 1.82 6.08 40.56
N LEU A 518 2.79 6.52 39.75
CA LEU A 518 3.02 7.93 39.40
C LEU A 518 2.76 8.16 37.91
N PHE A 519 3.51 7.45 37.08
CA PHE A 519 3.41 7.54 35.64
C PHE A 519 3.72 6.21 34.94
N PHE A 520 3.24 6.09 33.71
CA PHE A 520 3.38 4.95 32.83
C PHE A 520 3.97 5.38 31.50
N MET A 521 4.76 4.50 30.88
CA MET A 521 5.23 4.66 29.51
C MET A 521 4.94 3.39 28.71
N ASP A 522 4.44 3.54 27.48
CA ASP A 522 4.13 2.41 26.61
C ASP A 522 5.09 2.28 25.41
N TYR A 523 5.19 1.08 24.89
CA TYR A 523 5.93 0.74 23.67
C TYR A 523 5.04 -0.17 22.83
N VAL A 524 4.66 0.30 21.65
CA VAL A 524 3.87 -0.45 20.67
C VAL A 524 4.70 -0.64 19.42
N ALA A 525 4.83 -1.88 18.96
CA ALA A 525 5.52 -2.13 17.70
C ALA A 525 4.80 -3.15 16.83
N SER A 526 4.88 -2.96 15.51
CA SER A 526 4.23 -3.86 14.55
C SER A 526 4.97 -3.94 13.23
N SER A 527 4.67 -4.96 12.42
CA SER A 527 5.24 -5.09 11.06
C SER A 527 4.78 -3.99 10.12
N LYS A 528 3.55 -3.54 10.32
CA LYS A 528 2.90 -2.42 9.61
C LYS A 528 1.94 -1.75 10.58
N LEU A 529 1.97 -0.43 10.66
CA LEU A 529 1.12 0.36 11.53
C LEU A 529 -0.29 0.41 10.93
N ASP A 530 -1.26 0.02 11.73
CA ASP A 530 -2.66 0.34 11.54
C ASP A 530 -3.02 1.38 12.60
N ALA A 531 -3.31 2.60 12.15
CA ALA A 531 -3.45 3.74 13.03
C ALA A 531 -4.65 3.59 13.98
N GLU A 532 -5.74 3.00 13.50
CA GLU A 532 -6.97 2.75 14.23
C GLU A 532 -6.79 1.65 15.30
N GLN A 533 -6.09 0.59 14.94
CA GLN A 533 -5.71 -0.50 15.84
C GLN A 533 -4.85 0.03 16.99
N ILE A 534 -3.80 0.79 16.68
CA ILE A 534 -2.89 1.35 17.69
C ILE A 534 -3.62 2.34 18.58
N ALA A 535 -4.42 3.24 18.00
CA ALA A 535 -5.22 4.19 18.78
C ALA A 535 -6.18 3.47 19.74
N THR A 536 -6.72 2.31 19.35
CA THR A 536 -7.58 1.49 20.22
C THR A 536 -6.81 0.90 21.40
N VAL A 537 -5.58 0.41 21.18
CA VAL A 537 -4.71 -0.11 22.24
C VAL A 537 -4.32 1.01 23.21
N VAL A 538 -3.81 2.14 22.69
CA VAL A 538 -3.37 3.30 23.50
C VAL A 538 -4.54 3.91 24.26
N ARG A 539 -5.76 3.91 23.70
CA ARG A 539 -6.97 4.28 24.45
C ARG A 539 -7.14 3.39 25.69
N GLY A 540 -6.98 2.08 25.55
CA GLY A 540 -7.03 1.15 26.68
C GLY A 540 -5.98 1.43 27.75
N VAL A 541 -4.74 1.74 27.34
CA VAL A 541 -3.66 2.16 28.26
C VAL A 541 -4.05 3.43 29.01
N ALA A 542 -4.50 4.47 28.29
CA ALA A 542 -4.88 5.75 28.87
C ALA A 542 -6.08 5.62 29.83
N GLU A 543 -7.07 4.80 29.48
CA GLU A 543 -8.20 4.50 30.36
C GLU A 543 -7.75 3.86 31.68
N ALA A 544 -6.96 2.79 31.61
CA ALA A 544 -6.46 2.12 32.81
C ALA A 544 -5.58 3.05 33.66
N CYS A 545 -4.73 3.88 33.03
CA CYS A 545 -3.94 4.88 33.74
C CYS A 545 -4.82 5.84 34.56
N ARG A 546 -5.91 6.37 33.98
CA ARG A 546 -6.85 7.23 34.71
C ARG A 546 -7.53 6.52 35.86
N GLU A 547 -7.95 5.26 35.65
CA GLU A 547 -8.63 4.46 36.68
C GLU A 547 -7.73 4.26 37.92
N ILE A 548 -6.42 4.13 37.73
CA ILE A 548 -5.45 3.95 38.84
C ILE A 548 -4.80 5.25 39.32
N GLY A 549 -5.21 6.42 38.80
CA GLY A 549 -4.64 7.72 39.16
C GLY A 549 -3.20 7.95 38.66
N CYS A 550 -2.82 7.30 37.57
CA CYS A 550 -1.51 7.37 36.91
C CYS A 550 -1.57 8.21 35.63
N VAL A 551 -0.45 8.83 35.27
CA VAL A 551 -0.30 9.55 33.99
C VAL A 551 0.32 8.64 32.93
N LEU A 552 -0.23 8.60 31.71
CA LEU A 552 0.49 8.08 30.56
C LEU A 552 1.47 9.16 30.06
N LEU A 553 2.71 9.09 30.51
CA LEU A 553 3.68 10.19 30.41
C LEU A 553 4.34 10.28 29.03
N GLY A 554 4.44 9.16 28.33
CA GLY A 554 5.01 9.09 26.98
C GLY A 554 5.13 7.65 26.52
N GLY A 555 5.60 7.46 25.30
CA GLY A 555 5.78 6.13 24.75
C GLY A 555 6.31 6.16 23.34
N GLU A 556 6.45 4.98 22.74
CA GLU A 556 6.98 4.80 21.40
C GLU A 556 6.01 3.96 20.55
N THR A 557 5.88 4.32 19.29
CA THR A 557 5.09 3.58 18.30
C THR A 557 5.97 3.29 17.09
N ALA A 558 6.41 2.04 16.93
CA ALA A 558 7.41 1.66 15.95
C ALA A 558 6.84 0.75 14.84
N GLU A 559 7.03 1.15 13.57
CA GLU A 559 6.87 0.27 12.41
C GLU A 559 8.20 -0.46 12.16
N MET A 560 8.23 -1.77 12.36
CA MET A 560 9.42 -2.60 12.24
C MET A 560 9.19 -3.75 11.24
N PRO A 561 9.07 -3.43 9.93
CA PRO A 561 8.93 -4.42 8.86
C PRO A 561 10.13 -5.36 8.85
N GLY A 562 9.87 -6.67 8.77
CA GLY A 562 10.91 -7.71 8.79
C GLY A 562 11.37 -8.15 10.19
N VAL A 563 11.04 -7.40 11.26
CA VAL A 563 11.19 -7.86 12.64
C VAL A 563 9.94 -8.65 13.06
N TYR A 564 8.76 -8.12 12.78
CA TYR A 564 7.46 -8.78 13.05
C TYR A 564 6.80 -9.28 11.77
N GLN A 565 5.95 -10.31 11.89
CA GLN A 565 5.13 -10.78 10.76
C GLN A 565 3.95 -9.83 10.49
N PRO A 566 3.44 -9.75 9.25
CA PRO A 566 2.25 -8.96 8.94
C PRO A 566 1.07 -9.31 9.85
N GLY A 567 0.50 -8.30 10.51
CA GLY A 567 -0.63 -8.45 11.45
C GLY A 567 -0.22 -8.73 12.90
N GLU A 568 1.07 -8.90 13.20
CA GLU A 568 1.57 -9.00 14.57
C GLU A 568 1.80 -7.63 15.21
N ILE A 569 1.48 -7.55 16.50
CA ILE A 569 1.79 -6.44 17.39
C ILE A 569 2.53 -6.99 18.60
N ASP A 570 3.55 -6.24 19.02
CA ASP A 570 4.22 -6.36 20.30
C ASP A 570 3.88 -5.14 21.16
N LEU A 571 3.65 -5.38 22.45
CA LEU A 571 3.17 -4.38 23.39
C LEU A 571 3.86 -4.58 24.74
N ALA A 572 4.60 -3.56 25.14
CA ALA A 572 5.31 -3.48 26.41
C ALA A 572 5.09 -2.12 27.06
N GLY A 573 5.41 -2.01 28.35
CA GLY A 573 5.37 -0.73 29.03
C GLY A 573 6.02 -0.77 30.39
N THR A 574 6.33 0.42 30.89
CA THR A 574 7.06 0.64 32.13
C THR A 574 6.21 1.49 33.06
N MET A 575 5.95 0.99 34.26
CA MET A 575 5.33 1.76 35.33
C MET A 575 6.36 2.22 36.34
N VAL A 576 6.29 3.49 36.72
CA VAL A 576 7.02 4.03 37.85
C VAL A 576 6.03 4.43 38.92
N GLY A 577 6.25 3.90 40.12
CA GLY A 577 5.52 4.22 41.33
C GLY A 577 6.43 4.70 42.44
N VAL A 578 5.82 4.98 43.59
CA VAL A 578 6.53 5.41 44.80
C VAL A 578 5.95 4.74 46.04
N VAL A 579 6.80 4.49 47.03
CA VAL A 579 6.41 3.97 48.34
C VAL A 579 7.24 4.67 49.42
N GLU A 580 6.69 4.85 50.62
CA GLU A 580 7.51 5.26 51.77
C GLU A 580 8.37 4.08 52.24
N ARG A 581 9.60 4.35 52.66
CA ARG A 581 10.54 3.31 53.11
C ARG A 581 9.99 2.41 54.21
N ASP A 582 9.26 2.98 55.17
CA ASP A 582 8.65 2.25 56.29
C ASP A 582 7.37 1.49 55.90
N ALA A 583 6.82 1.79 54.73
CA ALA A 583 5.62 1.20 54.17
C ALA A 583 5.92 0.14 53.09
N LEU A 584 7.20 -0.19 52.88
CA LEU A 584 7.68 -1.17 51.92
C LEU A 584 7.22 -2.58 52.30
N ILE A 585 6.73 -3.33 51.32
CA ILE A 585 6.35 -4.74 51.48
C ILE A 585 7.45 -5.59 50.85
N ASP A 586 8.30 -6.22 51.67
CA ASP A 586 9.49 -6.94 51.20
C ASP A 586 9.53 -8.42 51.62
N GLY A 587 8.49 -8.90 52.31
CA GLY A 587 8.39 -10.28 52.77
C GLY A 587 9.32 -10.67 53.92
N THR A 588 10.21 -9.77 54.37
CA THR A 588 11.19 -10.10 55.42
C THR A 588 10.54 -10.44 56.77
N ARG A 589 9.31 -9.96 56.99
CA ARG A 589 8.51 -10.19 58.22
C ARG A 589 7.64 -11.45 58.16
N VAL A 590 7.65 -12.18 57.05
CA VAL A 590 6.90 -13.44 56.90
C VAL A 590 7.52 -14.51 57.81
N SER A 591 6.65 -15.25 58.49
CA SER A 591 7.01 -16.25 59.49
C SER A 591 6.08 -17.45 59.42
N SER A 592 6.58 -18.60 59.86
CA SER A 592 5.75 -19.81 60.03
C SER A 592 4.53 -19.51 60.91
N GLY A 593 3.36 -19.95 60.47
CA GLY A 593 2.06 -19.65 61.08
C GLY A 593 1.31 -18.48 60.44
N ASP A 594 1.94 -17.68 59.57
CA ASP A 594 1.21 -16.62 58.83
C ASP A 594 0.21 -17.23 57.85
N ALA A 595 -0.89 -16.51 57.61
CA ALA A 595 -1.95 -16.95 56.70
C ALA A 595 -1.64 -16.56 55.26
N VAL A 596 -1.95 -17.46 54.32
CA VAL A 596 -1.88 -17.21 52.88
C VAL A 596 -3.29 -16.98 52.37
N LEU A 597 -3.57 -15.75 51.96
CA LEU A 597 -4.85 -15.34 51.37
C LEU A 597 -4.68 -15.12 49.86
N ALA A 598 -5.77 -15.25 49.10
CA ALA A 598 -5.77 -15.09 47.64
C ALA A 598 -6.92 -14.19 47.16
N LEU A 599 -6.58 -13.25 46.27
CA LEU A 599 -7.56 -12.52 45.46
C LEU A 599 -7.76 -13.25 44.11
N PRO A 600 -9.00 -13.37 43.63
CA PRO A 600 -9.28 -14.09 42.40
C PRO A 600 -8.83 -13.31 41.16
N SER A 601 -8.40 -14.04 40.14
CA SER A 601 -8.20 -13.54 38.78
C SER A 601 -9.50 -13.52 37.99
N THR A 602 -9.61 -12.62 37.01
CA THR A 602 -10.70 -12.59 36.02
C THR A 602 -10.57 -13.67 34.95
N GLY A 603 -9.37 -14.23 34.78
CA GLY A 603 -9.04 -15.21 33.75
C GLY A 603 -7.55 -15.48 33.75
N LEU A 604 -7.02 -15.84 32.57
CA LEU A 604 -5.59 -16.01 32.41
C LEU A 604 -4.89 -14.64 32.49
N HIS A 605 -3.87 -14.56 33.35
CA HIS A 605 -3.00 -13.38 33.42
C HIS A 605 -2.09 -13.31 32.20
N THR A 606 -1.49 -12.15 31.93
CA THR A 606 -0.81 -11.88 30.65
C THR A 606 0.36 -12.82 30.29
N ASN A 607 0.82 -13.62 31.25
CA ASN A 607 1.77 -14.73 31.07
C ASN A 607 1.06 -16.10 31.07
N GLY A 608 1.52 -17.05 30.24
CA GLY A 608 0.92 -18.39 30.09
C GLY A 608 0.06 -18.58 28.82
N TYR A 609 -0.14 -17.53 28.03
CA TYR A 609 -0.91 -17.56 26.78
C TYR A 609 -0.33 -18.49 25.71
N SER A 610 0.98 -18.75 25.73
CA SER A 610 1.60 -19.66 24.77
C SER A 610 1.08 -21.09 24.90
N LEU A 611 0.92 -21.58 26.14
CA LEU A 611 0.33 -22.89 26.41
C LEU A 611 -1.17 -22.90 26.05
N ALA A 612 -1.91 -21.88 26.47
CA ALA A 612 -3.34 -21.77 26.19
C ALA A 612 -3.64 -21.72 24.68
N ARG A 613 -2.86 -20.95 23.91
CA ARG A 613 -2.95 -20.86 22.46
C ARG A 613 -2.71 -22.20 21.79
N LEU A 614 -1.64 -22.90 22.19
CA LEU A 614 -1.28 -24.20 21.63
C LEU A 614 -2.36 -25.24 21.94
N ALA A 615 -2.84 -25.29 23.18
CA ALA A 615 -3.84 -26.24 23.64
C ALA A 615 -5.17 -26.06 22.91
N LEU A 616 -5.63 -24.81 22.76
CA LEU A 616 -6.96 -24.49 22.25
C LEU A 616 -6.96 -24.20 20.74
N GLN A 617 -5.84 -24.36 20.03
CA GLN A 617 -5.70 -23.92 18.64
C GLN A 617 -6.74 -24.51 17.68
N SER A 618 -7.13 -25.77 17.91
CA SER A 618 -8.05 -26.54 17.07
C SER A 618 -9.54 -26.23 17.32
N LEU A 619 -9.84 -25.49 18.38
CA LEU A 619 -11.20 -25.10 18.72
C LEU A 619 -11.58 -23.78 18.03
N ASP A 620 -12.88 -23.57 17.84
CA ASP A 620 -13.41 -22.27 17.39
C ASP A 620 -13.50 -21.31 18.58
N TRP A 621 -12.89 -20.14 18.42
CA TRP A 621 -12.76 -19.13 19.48
C TRP A 621 -13.86 -18.08 19.47
N GLN A 622 -14.67 -18.03 18.41
CA GLN A 622 -15.73 -17.03 18.24
C GLN A 622 -17.07 -17.52 18.79
N VAL A 623 -17.30 -18.83 18.81
CA VAL A 623 -18.56 -19.42 19.27
C VAL A 623 -18.59 -19.66 20.79
N PRO A 624 -19.75 -19.49 21.46
CA PRO A 624 -19.94 -19.91 22.84
C PRO A 624 -19.53 -21.36 23.09
N HIS A 625 -18.76 -21.60 24.15
CA HIS A 625 -18.33 -22.94 24.52
C HIS A 625 -19.17 -23.47 25.70
N PRO A 626 -19.70 -24.71 25.65
CA PRO A 626 -20.57 -25.26 26.71
C PRO A 626 -19.94 -25.31 28.10
N GLN A 627 -18.60 -25.35 28.18
CA GLN A 627 -17.85 -25.40 29.44
C GLN A 627 -17.42 -24.02 29.97
N LEU A 628 -17.77 -22.93 29.29
CA LEU A 628 -17.41 -21.56 29.67
C LEU A 628 -18.66 -20.70 29.93
N ASP A 629 -19.72 -21.31 30.47
CA ASP A 629 -20.96 -20.63 30.87
C ASP A 629 -21.57 -19.71 29.79
N GLY A 630 -21.48 -20.11 28.52
CA GLY A 630 -22.00 -19.36 27.37
C GLY A 630 -21.05 -18.31 26.80
N GLN A 631 -19.85 -18.16 27.37
CA GLN A 631 -18.78 -17.32 26.81
C GLN A 631 -18.01 -18.09 25.71
N SER A 632 -17.50 -17.37 24.72
CA SER A 632 -16.57 -17.94 23.74
C SER A 632 -15.16 -18.06 24.32
N ILE A 633 -14.35 -18.97 23.79
CA ILE A 633 -12.95 -19.14 24.21
C ILE A 633 -12.17 -17.82 24.03
N GLY A 634 -12.37 -17.14 22.90
CA GLY A 634 -11.70 -15.87 22.63
C GLY A 634 -12.07 -14.79 23.64
N ALA A 635 -13.34 -14.71 24.04
CA ALA A 635 -13.76 -13.75 25.06
C ALA A 635 -13.22 -14.10 26.46
N ALA A 636 -13.15 -15.38 26.83
CA ALA A 636 -12.57 -15.81 28.10
C ALA A 636 -11.05 -15.52 28.16
N LEU A 637 -10.35 -15.77 27.05
CA LEU A 637 -8.93 -15.46 26.91
C LEU A 637 -8.66 -13.96 26.79
N LEU A 638 -9.61 -13.13 26.35
CA LEU A 638 -9.46 -11.66 26.30
C LEU A 638 -10.03 -10.94 27.51
N ALA A 639 -10.44 -11.67 28.55
CA ALA A 639 -10.82 -11.07 29.83
C ALA A 639 -9.68 -10.17 30.34
N VAL A 640 -10.03 -8.96 30.76
CA VAL A 640 -9.06 -7.95 31.20
C VAL A 640 -8.41 -8.42 32.50
N HIS A 641 -7.08 -8.42 32.54
CA HIS A 641 -6.24 -8.71 33.69
C HIS A 641 -6.64 -7.77 34.82
N ARG A 642 -6.98 -8.32 35.99
CA ARG A 642 -7.55 -7.54 37.08
C ARG A 642 -6.49 -6.64 37.74
N CYS A 643 -6.85 -5.38 38.01
CA CYS A 643 -6.05 -4.50 38.86
C CYS A 643 -6.41 -4.76 40.33
N TYR A 644 -5.42 -4.91 41.21
CA TYR A 644 -5.61 -5.17 42.65
C TYR A 644 -5.31 -3.96 43.54
N LEU A 645 -5.04 -2.79 42.94
CA LEU A 645 -4.63 -1.59 43.67
C LEU A 645 -5.66 -1.18 44.73
N ASN A 646 -6.95 -1.24 44.39
CA ASN A 646 -8.01 -0.84 45.30
C ASN A 646 -8.15 -1.82 46.48
N GLU A 647 -8.20 -3.13 46.20
CA GLU A 647 -8.34 -4.18 47.21
C GLU A 647 -7.18 -4.14 48.22
N VAL A 648 -5.94 -4.01 47.74
CA VAL A 648 -4.78 -3.88 48.62
C VAL A 648 -4.82 -2.56 49.40
N SER A 649 -5.22 -1.45 48.78
CA SER A 649 -5.34 -0.15 49.46
C SER A 649 -6.38 -0.18 50.59
N VAL A 650 -7.52 -0.85 50.36
CA VAL A 650 -8.58 -1.00 51.36
C VAL A 650 -8.12 -1.87 52.52
N LEU A 651 -7.42 -2.99 52.26
CA LEU A 651 -6.82 -3.83 53.30
C LEU A 651 -5.84 -3.02 54.18
N ARG A 652 -4.92 -2.27 53.56
CA ARG A 652 -3.97 -1.42 54.31
C ARG A 652 -4.67 -0.34 55.12
N SER A 653 -5.70 0.30 54.54
CA SER A 653 -6.47 1.35 55.22
C SER A 653 -7.27 0.82 56.41
N ALA A 654 -7.67 -0.45 56.37
CA ALA A 654 -8.31 -1.15 57.49
C ALA A 654 -7.32 -1.60 58.57
N GLY A 655 -6.02 -1.31 58.43
CA GLY A 655 -4.98 -1.68 59.38
C GLY A 655 -4.51 -3.13 59.25
N ILE A 656 -4.82 -3.81 58.14
CA ILE A 656 -4.32 -5.16 57.89
C ILE A 656 -2.80 -5.11 57.63
N ASP A 657 -2.06 -5.88 58.40
CA ASP A 657 -0.60 -6.00 58.30
C ASP A 657 -0.22 -6.94 57.16
N ILE A 658 -0.06 -6.39 55.96
CA ILE A 658 0.38 -7.14 54.79
C ILE A 658 1.90 -7.35 54.88
N LYS A 659 2.31 -8.60 55.16
CA LYS A 659 3.72 -8.98 55.30
C LYS A 659 4.37 -9.23 53.94
N ALA A 660 3.62 -9.78 52.98
CA ALA A 660 4.07 -10.02 51.63
C ALA A 660 2.89 -10.05 50.63
N LEU A 661 3.19 -9.74 49.37
CA LEU A 661 2.29 -9.83 48.24
C LEU A 661 2.99 -10.57 47.10
N ALA A 662 2.29 -11.46 46.40
CA ALA A 662 2.82 -12.06 45.18
C ALA A 662 1.79 -11.98 44.05
N HIS A 663 2.14 -11.24 42.99
CA HIS A 663 1.37 -11.19 41.76
C HIS A 663 1.58 -12.50 40.99
N ILE A 664 0.50 -13.26 40.76
CA ILE A 664 0.60 -14.59 40.17
C ILE A 664 0.49 -14.48 38.66
N THR A 665 1.59 -14.69 37.96
CA THR A 665 1.67 -14.59 36.49
C THR A 665 2.31 -15.85 35.90
N GLY A 666 3.38 -15.73 35.10
CA GLY A 666 4.14 -16.86 34.59
C GLY A 666 4.89 -17.54 35.73
N GLY A 667 5.05 -18.86 35.66
CA GLY A 667 5.59 -19.65 36.80
C GLY A 667 4.54 -19.95 37.89
N GLY A 668 3.32 -19.40 37.74
CA GLY A 668 2.18 -19.70 38.61
C GLY A 668 2.46 -19.39 40.09
N VAL A 669 1.76 -20.07 40.99
CA VAL A 669 2.00 -19.89 42.44
C VAL A 669 3.33 -20.52 42.86
N VAL A 670 3.78 -21.55 42.15
CA VAL A 670 4.97 -22.33 42.48
C VAL A 670 6.24 -21.49 42.38
N ASP A 671 6.36 -20.61 41.39
CA ASP A 671 7.55 -19.77 41.22
C ASP A 671 7.40 -18.36 41.81
N ASN A 672 6.18 -17.82 41.86
CA ASN A 672 5.98 -16.43 42.26
C ASN A 672 5.94 -16.25 43.78
N VAL A 673 5.31 -17.16 44.53
CA VAL A 673 5.23 -17.06 46.00
C VAL A 673 6.61 -17.20 46.66
N PRO A 674 7.51 -18.11 46.26
CA PRO A 674 8.87 -18.19 46.81
C PRO A 674 9.67 -16.89 46.79
N ARG A 675 9.40 -16.00 45.82
CA ARG A 675 10.11 -14.73 45.66
C ARG A 675 9.91 -13.78 46.83
N VAL A 676 8.84 -13.98 47.60
CA VAL A 676 8.47 -13.12 48.75
C VAL A 676 8.60 -13.84 50.09
N LEU A 677 9.18 -15.05 50.10
CA LEU A 677 9.42 -15.81 51.32
C LEU A 677 10.85 -15.60 51.84
N PRO A 678 11.05 -15.34 53.14
CA PRO A 678 12.37 -15.33 53.76
C PRO A 678 12.92 -16.76 53.90
N ALA A 679 14.23 -16.86 54.13
CA ALA A 679 14.86 -18.17 54.32
C ALA A 679 14.27 -18.87 55.56
N GLY A 680 14.07 -20.20 55.48
CA GLY A 680 13.47 -20.99 56.55
C GLY A 680 11.94 -21.03 56.55
N THR A 681 11.28 -20.42 55.56
CA THR A 681 9.82 -20.47 55.37
C THR A 681 9.46 -21.12 54.03
N ALA A 682 8.30 -21.77 53.97
CA ALA A 682 7.66 -22.31 52.77
C ALA A 682 6.15 -22.02 52.84
N ALA A 683 5.43 -22.15 51.73
CA ALA A 683 3.98 -21.97 51.70
C ALA A 683 3.27 -23.29 51.39
N VAL A 684 2.16 -23.53 52.07
CA VAL A 684 1.23 -24.63 51.77
C VAL A 684 -0.04 -23.99 51.23
N ILE A 685 -0.42 -24.33 49.99
CA ILE A 685 -1.64 -23.85 49.34
C ILE A 685 -2.59 -25.03 49.16
N ARG A 686 -3.82 -24.90 49.65
CA ARG A 686 -4.83 -25.95 49.70
C ARG A 686 -5.80 -25.79 48.54
N ARG A 687 -5.68 -26.66 47.53
CA ARG A 687 -6.55 -26.64 46.36
C ARG A 687 -8.01 -26.90 46.78
N GLY A 688 -8.96 -26.21 46.13
CA GLY A 688 -10.39 -26.31 46.41
C GLY A 688 -10.91 -25.28 47.42
N THR A 689 -10.03 -24.44 47.99
CA THR A 689 -10.40 -23.31 48.87
C THR A 689 -10.79 -22.04 48.09
N TRP A 690 -10.61 -22.03 46.78
CA TRP A 690 -11.08 -20.99 45.86
C TRP A 690 -11.70 -21.62 44.60
N PRO A 691 -12.60 -20.91 43.90
CA PRO A 691 -13.14 -21.38 42.63
C PRO A 691 -12.09 -21.24 41.52
N GLU A 692 -11.79 -22.35 40.83
CA GLU A 692 -10.97 -22.34 39.61
C GLU A 692 -11.85 -22.01 38.39
N PRO A 693 -11.59 -20.93 37.64
CA PRO A 693 -12.37 -20.61 36.45
C PRO A 693 -12.34 -21.75 35.41
N PRO A 694 -13.47 -22.06 34.74
CA PRO A 694 -13.57 -23.23 33.86
C PRO A 694 -12.55 -23.28 32.71
N ILE A 695 -12.04 -22.12 32.28
CA ILE A 695 -11.03 -22.00 31.22
C ILE A 695 -9.73 -22.74 31.56
N PHE A 696 -9.31 -22.79 32.83
CA PHE A 696 -8.09 -23.50 33.24
C PHE A 696 -8.24 -25.02 33.06
N GLY A 697 -9.39 -25.57 33.45
CA GLY A 697 -9.70 -26.98 33.24
C GLY A 697 -9.83 -27.33 31.76
N LEU A 698 -10.34 -26.42 30.92
CA LEU A 698 -10.37 -26.59 29.48
C LEU A 698 -8.95 -26.62 28.89
N ILE A 699 -8.09 -25.65 29.23
CA ILE A 699 -6.68 -25.61 28.79
C ILE A 699 -5.96 -26.89 29.21
N ALA A 700 -6.07 -27.29 30.48
CA ALA A 700 -5.40 -28.48 31.01
C ALA A 700 -5.77 -29.76 30.25
N ARG A 701 -7.07 -29.98 29.97
CA ARG A 701 -7.54 -31.15 29.22
C ARG A 701 -6.98 -31.20 27.80
N HIS A 702 -6.94 -30.06 27.12
CA HIS A 702 -6.46 -29.98 25.74
C HIS A 702 -4.94 -29.99 25.63
N ALA A 703 -4.24 -29.44 26.63
CA ALA A 703 -2.78 -29.45 26.72
C ALA A 703 -2.22 -30.79 27.22
N GLN A 704 -3.06 -31.65 27.82
CA GLN A 704 -2.68 -32.93 28.41
C GLN A 704 -1.61 -32.79 29.51
N VAL A 705 -1.65 -31.69 30.27
CA VAL A 705 -0.70 -31.39 31.35
C VAL A 705 -1.23 -31.87 32.71
N ASP A 706 -0.33 -32.33 33.56
CA ASP A 706 -0.70 -32.76 34.92
C ASP A 706 -0.98 -31.57 35.85
N VAL A 707 -1.42 -31.83 37.08
CA VAL A 707 -1.76 -30.78 38.04
C VAL A 707 -0.54 -29.96 38.46
N ALA A 708 0.64 -30.58 38.58
CA ALA A 708 1.84 -29.86 38.99
C ALA A 708 2.25 -28.85 37.92
N GLU A 709 2.22 -29.26 36.64
CA GLU A 709 2.49 -28.39 35.51
C GLU A 709 1.45 -27.28 35.37
N GLN A 710 0.16 -27.54 35.65
CA GLN A 710 -0.88 -26.50 35.66
C GLN A 710 -0.57 -25.37 36.64
N PHE A 711 -0.20 -25.70 37.89
CA PHE A 711 0.11 -24.70 38.92
C PHE A 711 1.46 -23.98 38.73
N HIS A 712 2.30 -24.51 37.84
CA HIS A 712 3.55 -23.89 37.42
C HIS A 712 3.37 -23.03 36.14
N ALA A 713 2.53 -23.45 35.20
CA ALA A 713 2.34 -22.74 33.92
C ALA A 713 1.24 -21.67 33.98
N LEU A 714 0.24 -21.85 34.83
CA LEU A 714 -0.99 -21.04 34.88
C LEU A 714 -1.22 -20.48 36.28
N ASN A 715 -1.96 -19.37 36.35
CA ASN A 715 -2.33 -18.75 37.63
C ASN A 715 -3.50 -19.45 38.34
N MET A 716 -4.15 -20.43 37.69
CA MET A 716 -5.18 -21.31 38.26
C MET A 716 -6.31 -20.59 39.01
N GLY A 717 -6.71 -19.41 38.53
CA GLY A 717 -7.76 -18.61 39.14
C GLY A 717 -7.29 -17.68 40.28
N ILE A 718 -6.06 -17.81 40.75
CA ILE A 718 -5.45 -16.90 41.72
C ILE A 718 -4.78 -15.77 40.96
N GLY A 719 -5.00 -14.52 41.37
CA GLY A 719 -4.31 -13.40 40.75
C GLY A 719 -3.30 -12.69 41.65
N MET A 720 -3.57 -12.61 42.95
CA MET A 720 -2.66 -12.02 43.93
C MET A 720 -2.71 -12.83 45.22
N ILE A 721 -1.55 -13.20 45.75
CA ILE A 721 -1.40 -13.77 47.09
C ILE A 721 -1.12 -12.64 48.07
N VAL A 722 -1.77 -12.68 49.23
CA VAL A 722 -1.60 -11.74 50.35
C VAL A 722 -1.24 -12.54 51.59
N ILE A 723 -0.07 -12.29 52.17
CA ILE A 723 0.37 -12.94 53.41
C ILE A 723 0.17 -11.99 54.58
N VAL A 724 -0.60 -12.43 55.57
CA VAL A 724 -0.97 -11.65 56.76
C VAL A 724 -0.75 -12.47 58.03
N PRO A 725 -0.61 -11.85 59.21
CA PRO A 725 -0.61 -12.59 60.46
C PRO A 725 -1.92 -13.38 60.68
N ALA A 726 -1.83 -14.55 61.32
CA ALA A 726 -2.97 -15.46 61.52
C ALA A 726 -4.15 -14.85 62.29
N ASP A 727 -3.88 -13.93 63.22
CA ASP A 727 -4.91 -13.25 64.01
C ASP A 727 -5.68 -12.17 63.22
N GLN A 728 -5.27 -11.87 61.98
CA GLN A 728 -5.92 -10.90 61.11
C GLN A 728 -6.72 -11.51 59.96
N ILE A 729 -6.83 -12.84 59.87
CA ILE A 729 -7.56 -13.53 58.80
C ILE A 729 -9.01 -13.01 58.70
N ASP A 730 -9.76 -13.04 59.80
CA ASP A 730 -11.17 -12.66 59.81
C ASP A 730 -11.38 -11.18 59.44
N ALA A 731 -10.50 -10.31 59.93
CA ALA A 731 -10.54 -8.88 59.62
C ALA A 731 -10.24 -8.63 58.13
N ALA A 732 -9.26 -9.34 57.54
CA ALA A 732 -8.92 -9.24 56.13
C ALA A 732 -10.06 -9.74 55.23
N LEU A 733 -10.67 -10.89 55.57
CA LEU A 733 -11.80 -11.46 54.83
C LEU A 733 -13.06 -10.58 54.92
N ALA A 734 -13.31 -9.94 56.06
CA ALA A 734 -14.42 -8.98 56.22
C ALA A 734 -14.19 -7.70 55.40
N THR A 735 -12.92 -7.29 55.24
CA THR A 735 -12.54 -6.07 54.54
C THR A 735 -12.59 -6.23 53.01
N ALA A 736 -12.21 -7.40 52.50
CA ALA A 736 -12.18 -7.71 51.07
C ALA A 736 -13.03 -8.97 50.77
N PRO A 737 -14.32 -8.83 50.37
CA PRO A 737 -15.26 -9.96 50.27
C PRO A 737 -14.89 -11.07 49.27
N GLU A 738 -14.05 -10.78 48.29
CA GLU A 738 -13.55 -11.75 47.30
C GLU A 738 -12.27 -12.46 47.76
N LEU A 739 -11.64 -12.00 48.84
CA LEU A 739 -10.45 -12.62 49.41
C LEU A 739 -10.80 -14.01 49.96
N ARG A 740 -9.90 -14.97 49.78
CA ARG A 740 -10.06 -16.35 50.27
C ARG A 740 -8.86 -16.75 51.08
N HIS A 741 -9.08 -17.48 52.18
CA HIS A 741 -8.01 -18.13 52.92
C HIS A 741 -7.65 -19.43 52.22
N VAL A 742 -6.45 -19.48 51.64
CA VAL A 742 -6.04 -20.59 50.75
C VAL A 742 -4.93 -21.45 51.33
N GLY A 743 -4.30 -21.04 52.42
CA GLY A 743 -3.10 -21.72 52.88
C GLY A 743 -2.43 -21.05 54.07
N GLU A 744 -1.24 -21.53 54.39
CA GLU A 744 -0.42 -21.02 55.49
C GLU A 744 1.06 -21.07 55.16
N ILE A 745 1.83 -20.28 55.89
CA ILE A 745 3.28 -20.31 55.88
C ILE A 745 3.74 -21.35 56.89
N VAL A 746 4.65 -22.22 56.49
CA VAL A 746 5.25 -23.27 57.31
C VAL A 746 6.76 -23.14 57.33
N THR A 747 7.43 -23.86 58.21
CA THR A 747 8.89 -23.96 58.20
C THR A 747 9.35 -24.77 56.98
N GLY A 748 10.30 -24.26 56.18
CA GLY A 748 10.76 -24.95 54.97
C GLY A 748 11.77 -24.17 54.10
N GLU A 749 11.97 -24.61 52.85
CA GLU A 749 13.02 -24.10 51.95
C GLU A 749 12.48 -23.25 50.78
N ARG A 750 11.77 -22.15 51.07
CA ARG A 750 11.21 -21.22 50.06
C ARG A 750 10.51 -21.94 48.90
N THR A 751 9.73 -22.96 49.22
CA THR A 751 8.95 -23.73 48.26
C THR A 751 7.46 -23.55 48.48
N VAL A 752 6.67 -23.98 47.49
CA VAL A 752 5.22 -24.06 47.59
C VAL A 752 4.80 -25.50 47.44
N THR A 753 4.00 -25.98 48.39
CA THR A 753 3.33 -27.29 48.31
C THR A 753 1.86 -27.06 47.98
N ILE A 754 1.36 -27.70 46.91
CA ILE A 754 -0.06 -27.72 46.59
C ILE A 754 -0.69 -28.97 47.21
N GLU A 755 -1.54 -28.79 48.20
CA GLU A 755 -2.30 -29.88 48.81
C GLU A 755 -3.57 -30.16 48.00
N ALA A 756 -3.87 -31.44 47.78
CA ALA A 756 -5.10 -31.87 47.13
C ALA A 756 -6.33 -31.50 47.99
N PRO A 757 -7.49 -31.24 47.38
CA PRO A 757 -8.71 -31.01 48.15
C PRO A 757 -8.99 -32.23 49.04
N HIS A 758 -9.28 -31.99 50.33
CA HIS A 758 -9.79 -33.04 51.20
C HIS A 758 -11.15 -33.49 50.64
N GLY A 759 -11.24 -34.77 50.26
CA GLY A 759 -12.44 -35.37 49.69
C GLY A 759 -13.59 -35.53 50.67
#